data_AF-A0A3M7T5Q9-F1
#
_entry.id   AF-A0A3M7T5Q9-F1
#
_cell.length_a   1.000
_cell.length_b   1.000
_cell.length_c   1.000
_cell.angle_alpha   90.00
_cell.angle_beta   90.00
_cell.angle_gamma   90.00
#
_symmetry.space_group_name_H-M   'P 1'
#
loop_
_entity.id
_entity.type
_entity.pdbx_description
1 polymer ?
#
loop_
_entity_poly.entity_id
_entity_poly.type
_entity_poly.pdbx_seq_one_letter_code
_entity_poly.pdbx_strand_id
1 'polypeptide(L)'
;WIISDLDNREKWVILNISNYASFGKADTLYRTNIGHLKLDIISKKKISIGMKNFSKFSNELTIFKDLFLENLNDIFRIEFTVKTISISNGISLGSASLFLSVNKPPKNGSCGISPLSGFSGSTIFTIECQDWYDSDGFVERYEFYINFLNNHKNLTLGFSEIGFFETVLPDGPSFDQNKINVFAKVIDNLNSHSIYSLGPVTVSLNKSDSMRLIEEIEQDNEESVIKQLLHESNSVHTLRNLIAFVFSLNELSHIDKKSLIESKNNTNLFLTTFGPKTNISFESNFEDINTIMANFLVSETINITSKDYETKRNIRASIREKLVNFISNISLLDVASVKFKSDLLSEITADSSEVTRETSIQAIQQILSILDTINLIEEGIYEQDMVDIVNNLANTMANILQGLSTMINERQPSLHLDYIRANIPPSDYDTDLENFWSNPNNFMNDDQTEISDQIIAENKNILIQKLQIGEAILAEKKIIDTLAINLAEYSSLGNPIQISTTSIQMSVNRIRASDLDVFLFEGLGKIELPSFCDLVGYNQTTISNFSNYFDWNDLNNCTNELLTVQIISKASAPSGFNSDNETKIGLSNSLSLKFFNSKKIEIPIRNSIKPIHLFIPRDPSVSFPEFYFVNTSEFDNSSQFLANQFILSTSNASLHINLKPLDNFTGYLMTIKFGSMPVIKENLTNLDKWEIFCPNEEQFSSNGTFLFFMNKTEVNGFKGFVGVGIRELNTDEFDQYCISKIKSKNQMPDYVPNITFTNDFYLRFYSSGCYYLDDKTGWWTSHGIEVMPDTNEKYTHCMTKHLTEFAGGLVILPTEINFKYVFANASLAKNLVIYSTVIVLTCVYFLFVIWGRYQDTLDSNKIGVCLLKDNQPLDSYFYEVTVFSGSRTNAETDSRVTIILSGDCDDTKPRILEDPKRKCFRRGGVDSFILSTYQKN
;
A
#
# COMPACT_ATOMS: atom_id res chain seq x y z
N TRP A 1 -26.30 -17.93 40.94
CA TRP A 1 -25.39 -17.11 40.13
C TRP A 1 -25.95 -15.71 40.10
N ILE A 2 -25.08 -14.71 40.14
CA ILE A 2 -25.49 -13.32 40.01
C ILE A 2 -25.07 -12.89 38.61
N ILE A 3 -26.00 -12.34 37.83
CA ILE A 3 -25.73 -11.74 36.52
C ILE A 3 -25.29 -10.31 36.80
N SER A 4 -24.01 -10.04 36.65
CA SER A 4 -23.46 -8.69 36.74
C SER A 4 -23.36 -8.04 35.37
N ASP A 5 -23.39 -6.70 35.36
CA ASP A 5 -23.09 -5.86 34.20
C ASP A 5 -24.01 -6.07 32.97
N LEU A 6 -25.31 -5.87 33.14
CA LEU A 6 -26.27 -5.75 32.02
C LEU A 6 -26.12 -4.38 31.33
N ASP A 7 -24.95 -4.10 30.76
CA ASP A 7 -24.70 -2.82 30.09
C ASP A 7 -25.51 -2.69 28.79
N ASN A 8 -25.70 -1.47 28.29
CA ASN A 8 -26.58 -1.18 27.15
C ASN A 8 -26.10 -1.81 25.82
N ARG A 9 -24.88 -2.33 25.73
CA ARG A 9 -24.27 -2.82 24.47
C ARG A 9 -24.45 -4.31 24.17
N GLU A 10 -24.45 -5.18 25.17
CA GLU A 10 -24.59 -6.63 24.94
C GLU A 10 -26.05 -7.00 24.64
N LYS A 11 -26.36 -7.91 23.71
CA LYS A 11 -27.76 -8.35 23.49
C LYS A 11 -28.14 -9.60 24.28
N TRP A 12 -27.16 -10.28 24.88
CA TRP A 12 -27.30 -11.66 25.33
C TRP A 12 -26.47 -11.95 26.58
N VAL A 13 -26.95 -12.81 27.45
CA VAL A 13 -26.25 -13.42 28.59
C VAL A 13 -25.88 -14.86 28.23
N ILE A 14 -24.59 -15.22 28.31
CA ILE A 14 -24.09 -16.59 28.03
C ILE A 14 -23.84 -17.34 29.34
N LEU A 15 -24.38 -18.54 29.44
CA LEU A 15 -24.23 -19.43 30.59
C LEU A 15 -23.54 -20.72 30.16
N ASN A 16 -22.34 -20.98 30.69
CA ASN A 16 -21.67 -22.26 30.50
C ASN A 16 -22.28 -23.33 31.43
N ILE A 17 -22.88 -24.36 30.84
CA ILE A 17 -23.62 -25.41 31.54
C ILE A 17 -22.86 -26.74 31.65
N SER A 18 -21.62 -26.80 31.16
CA SER A 18 -20.78 -28.02 31.14
C SER A 18 -20.61 -28.69 32.51
N ASN A 19 -20.55 -27.91 33.59
CA ASN A 19 -20.43 -28.44 34.96
C ASN A 19 -21.77 -28.90 35.58
N TYR A 20 -22.91 -28.58 34.96
CA TYR A 20 -24.25 -28.79 35.53
C TYR A 20 -25.02 -29.93 34.88
N ALA A 21 -24.62 -30.33 33.68
CA ALA A 21 -25.18 -31.48 32.97
C ALA A 21 -24.04 -32.41 32.51
N SER A 22 -23.56 -33.29 33.39
CA SER A 22 -22.74 -34.41 32.96
C SER A 22 -23.63 -35.40 32.22
N PHE A 23 -23.68 -35.29 30.89
CA PHE A 23 -24.20 -36.37 30.06
C PHE A 23 -23.21 -37.52 30.15
N GLY A 24 -23.36 -38.36 31.18
CA GLY A 24 -22.54 -39.56 31.36
C GLY A 24 -22.45 -40.33 30.06
N LYS A 25 -21.26 -40.86 29.74
CA LYS A 25 -21.00 -41.69 28.55
C LYS A 25 -22.15 -42.69 28.39
N ALA A 26 -23.05 -42.40 27.46
CA ALA A 26 -24.08 -43.35 27.10
C ALA A 26 -23.36 -44.48 26.38
N ASP A 27 -23.16 -45.59 27.09
CA ASP A 27 -22.92 -46.89 26.48
C ASP A 27 -23.97 -47.10 25.37
N THR A 28 -23.57 -47.83 24.34
CA THR A 28 -24.21 -48.06 23.04
C THR A 28 -25.67 -48.59 23.06
N LEU A 29 -26.33 -48.60 24.22
CA LEU A 29 -27.68 -49.10 24.48
C LEU A 29 -28.79 -48.03 24.62
N TYR A 30 -28.46 -46.73 24.65
CA TYR A 30 -29.44 -45.65 24.81
C TYR A 30 -29.73 -44.93 23.48
N ARG A 31 -30.95 -45.03 22.97
CA ARG A 31 -31.41 -44.26 21.80
C ARG A 31 -32.15 -43.01 22.30
N THR A 32 -31.61 -41.84 21.98
CA THR A 32 -32.17 -40.48 22.13
C THR A 32 -32.18 -39.89 23.55
N ASN A 33 -31.35 -38.86 23.73
CA ASN A 33 -31.49 -37.87 24.81
C ASN A 33 -32.21 -36.66 24.21
N ILE A 34 -33.44 -36.38 24.66
CA ILE A 34 -34.14 -35.13 24.31
C ILE A 34 -34.07 -34.25 25.56
N GLY A 35 -33.21 -33.22 25.50
CA GLY A 35 -33.15 -32.17 26.51
C GLY A 35 -34.25 -31.13 26.28
N HIS A 36 -35.03 -30.84 27.32
CA HIS A 36 -35.96 -29.72 27.39
C HIS A 36 -35.38 -28.66 28.34
N LEU A 37 -35.21 -27.44 27.84
CA LEU A 37 -34.87 -26.28 28.66
C LEU A 37 -36.14 -25.51 28.99
N LYS A 38 -36.29 -25.12 30.26
CA LYS A 38 -37.35 -24.22 30.72
C LYS A 38 -36.75 -23.10 31.56
N LEU A 39 -37.04 -21.87 31.20
CA LEU A 39 -36.76 -20.68 32.01
C LEU A 39 -38.06 -20.25 32.71
N ASP A 40 -38.04 -20.00 34.02
CA ASP A 40 -39.16 -19.47 34.80
C ASP A 40 -38.69 -18.27 35.63
N ILE A 41 -39.55 -17.25 35.77
CA ILE A 41 -39.35 -16.14 36.72
C ILE A 41 -40.10 -16.47 38.02
N ILE A 42 -39.43 -16.44 39.17
CA ILE A 42 -40.00 -16.93 40.43
C ILE A 42 -41.04 -15.95 41.00
N SER A 43 -40.85 -14.65 40.82
CA SER A 43 -41.70 -13.58 41.38
C SER A 43 -42.94 -13.27 40.55
N LYS A 44 -42.94 -13.55 39.24
CA LYS A 44 -44.07 -13.33 38.32
C LYS A 44 -44.39 -14.62 37.58
N LYS A 45 -45.64 -15.09 37.70
CA LYS A 45 -46.15 -16.31 37.04
C LYS A 45 -45.64 -16.48 35.59
N LYS A 46 -44.79 -17.49 35.38
CA LYS A 46 -44.44 -18.21 34.13
C LYS A 46 -44.41 -17.40 32.84
N ILE A 47 -43.26 -16.81 32.53
CA ILE A 47 -42.79 -16.74 31.15
C ILE A 47 -42.01 -18.03 30.92
N SER A 48 -42.55 -18.98 30.14
CA SER A 48 -41.87 -20.23 29.82
C SER A 48 -41.32 -20.18 28.39
N ILE A 49 -40.03 -19.90 28.24
CA ILE A 49 -39.33 -20.01 26.96
C ILE A 49 -38.87 -21.46 26.83
N GLY A 50 -39.56 -22.24 26.01
CA GLY A 50 -39.23 -23.64 25.76
C GLY A 50 -38.37 -23.78 24.51
N MET A 51 -37.07 -24.08 24.67
CA MET A 51 -36.25 -24.53 23.54
C MET A 51 -36.42 -26.05 23.36
N LYS A 52 -36.89 -26.47 22.18
CA LYS A 52 -36.92 -27.87 21.76
C LYS A 52 -35.62 -28.16 21.00
N ASN A 53 -34.79 -29.06 21.52
CA ASN A 53 -33.54 -29.59 20.94
C ASN A 53 -32.25 -28.90 21.42
N PHE A 54 -31.79 -29.28 22.61
CA PHE A 54 -30.38 -29.16 23.01
C PHE A 54 -29.64 -30.40 22.50
N SER A 55 -28.54 -30.24 21.77
CA SER A 55 -27.75 -31.37 21.25
C SER A 55 -26.85 -31.94 22.34
N LYS A 56 -26.28 -33.14 22.12
CA LYS A 56 -25.36 -33.80 23.06
C LYS A 56 -24.06 -33.02 23.34
N PHE A 57 -23.77 -31.98 22.53
CA PHE A 57 -22.49 -31.24 22.53
C PHE A 57 -22.63 -29.77 22.93
N SER A 58 -23.84 -29.27 23.19
CA SER A 58 -24.05 -27.87 23.56
C SER A 58 -23.73 -27.66 25.04
N ASN A 59 -22.62 -26.94 25.29
CA ASN A 59 -22.13 -26.58 26.63
C ASN A 59 -22.47 -25.15 27.04
N GLU A 60 -23.07 -24.36 26.15
CA GLU A 60 -23.39 -22.95 26.36
C GLU A 60 -24.88 -22.69 26.11
N LEU A 61 -25.49 -21.86 26.96
CA LEU A 61 -26.86 -21.37 26.84
C LEU A 61 -26.85 -19.85 26.71
N THR A 62 -27.44 -19.32 25.65
CA THR A 62 -27.52 -17.88 25.39
C THR A 62 -28.95 -17.38 25.61
N ILE A 63 -29.13 -16.34 26.42
CA ILE A 63 -30.44 -15.78 26.80
C ILE A 63 -30.45 -14.29 26.47
N PHE A 64 -31.52 -13.78 25.86
CA PHE A 64 -31.63 -12.34 25.58
C PHE A 64 -31.53 -11.51 26.86
N LYS A 65 -30.71 -10.47 26.85
CA LYS A 65 -30.52 -9.60 28.03
C LYS A 65 -31.79 -8.87 28.44
N ASP A 66 -32.64 -8.54 27.48
CA ASP A 66 -33.85 -7.73 27.67
C ASP A 66 -34.80 -8.38 28.68
N LEU A 67 -34.78 -9.72 28.74
CA LEU A 67 -35.54 -10.49 29.72
C LEU A 67 -35.15 -10.13 31.17
N PHE A 68 -33.87 -9.90 31.42
CA PHE A 68 -33.33 -9.54 32.73
C PHE A 68 -33.53 -8.06 33.02
N LEU A 69 -33.37 -7.18 32.02
CA LEU A 69 -33.58 -5.73 32.14
C LEU A 69 -35.03 -5.36 32.50
N GLU A 70 -36.02 -6.08 31.97
CA GLU A 70 -37.43 -5.86 32.31
C GLU A 70 -37.79 -6.29 33.74
N ASN A 71 -36.93 -7.09 34.40
CA ASN A 71 -37.24 -7.80 35.64
C ASN A 71 -36.05 -7.80 36.63
N LEU A 72 -35.41 -6.65 36.81
CA LEU A 72 -34.18 -6.46 37.62
C LEU A 72 -34.27 -6.90 39.09
N ASN A 73 -35.48 -6.98 39.66
CA ASN A 73 -35.69 -7.38 41.07
C ASN A 73 -36.09 -8.86 41.21
N ASP A 74 -36.21 -9.58 40.10
CA ASP A 74 -36.76 -10.92 40.09
C ASP A 74 -35.64 -11.97 40.13
N ILE A 75 -35.91 -13.10 40.79
CA ILE A 75 -35.03 -14.27 40.76
C ILE A 75 -35.50 -15.16 39.61
N PHE A 76 -34.58 -15.50 38.70
CA PHE A 76 -34.83 -16.38 37.58
C PHE A 76 -34.43 -17.80 37.94
N ARG A 77 -35.24 -18.78 37.56
CA ARG A 77 -34.95 -20.21 37.68
C ARG A 77 -34.84 -20.81 36.30
N ILE A 78 -33.67 -21.32 35.97
CA ILE A 78 -33.47 -22.15 34.78
C ILE A 78 -33.59 -23.59 35.20
N GLU A 79 -34.51 -24.35 34.60
CA GLU A 79 -34.70 -25.77 34.83
C GLU A 79 -34.38 -26.55 33.55
N PHE A 80 -33.36 -27.39 33.64
CA PHE A 80 -32.95 -28.32 32.60
C PHE A 80 -33.59 -29.67 32.90
N THR A 81 -34.36 -30.20 31.95
CA THR A 81 -34.97 -31.53 32.07
C THR A 81 -34.47 -32.41 30.94
N VAL A 82 -33.77 -33.48 31.26
CA VAL A 82 -33.26 -34.46 30.30
C VAL A 82 -34.16 -35.68 30.32
N LYS A 83 -34.67 -36.06 29.15
CA LYS A 83 -35.40 -37.32 28.95
C LYS A 83 -34.49 -38.29 28.22
N THR A 84 -34.17 -39.41 28.85
CA THR A 84 -33.42 -40.51 28.25
C THR A 84 -34.33 -41.73 28.08
N ILE A 85 -34.20 -42.42 26.96
CA ILE A 85 -35.00 -43.60 26.65
C ILE A 85 -34.08 -44.82 26.63
N SER A 86 -34.25 -45.69 27.62
CA SER A 86 -33.55 -46.96 27.73
C SER A 86 -34.39 -48.10 27.17
N ILE A 87 -33.75 -49.02 26.46
CA ILE A 87 -34.41 -50.22 25.91
C ILE A 87 -34.84 -51.19 27.03
N SER A 88 -34.14 -51.19 28.17
CA SER A 88 -34.42 -52.09 29.30
C SER A 88 -35.25 -51.47 30.43
N ASN A 89 -35.14 -50.15 30.65
CA ASN A 89 -35.72 -49.49 31.84
C ASN A 89 -36.81 -48.44 31.51
N GLY A 90 -37.22 -48.29 30.25
CA GLY A 90 -38.22 -47.29 29.84
C GLY A 90 -37.68 -45.86 29.78
N ILE A 91 -38.55 -44.88 30.04
CA ILE A 91 -38.21 -43.44 30.03
C ILE A 91 -37.68 -43.05 31.42
N SER A 92 -36.45 -42.56 31.49
CA SER A 92 -35.90 -41.89 32.66
C SER A 92 -35.83 -40.38 32.45
N LEU A 93 -36.24 -39.62 33.46
CA LEU A 93 -36.21 -38.16 33.49
C LEU A 93 -35.22 -37.71 34.56
N GLY A 94 -34.27 -36.86 34.20
CA GLY A 94 -33.41 -36.15 35.13
C GLY A 94 -33.67 -34.65 35.03
N SER A 95 -33.61 -33.93 36.14
CA SER A 95 -33.75 -32.46 36.13
C SER A 95 -32.70 -31.80 37.00
N ALA A 96 -32.13 -30.70 36.54
CA ALA A 96 -31.27 -29.80 37.30
C ALA A 96 -31.83 -28.38 37.20
N SER A 97 -31.69 -27.57 38.26
CA SER A 97 -32.10 -26.17 38.21
C SER A 97 -31.05 -25.22 38.74
N LEU A 98 -30.93 -24.07 38.07
CA LEU A 98 -30.04 -22.97 38.38
C LEU A 98 -30.86 -21.74 38.75
N PHE A 99 -30.47 -21.05 39.81
CA PHE A 99 -31.07 -19.77 40.20
C PHE A 99 -30.14 -18.62 39.83
N LEU A 100 -30.70 -17.61 39.15
CA LEU A 100 -30.04 -16.39 38.72
C LEU A 100 -30.70 -15.18 39.40
N SER A 101 -29.90 -14.24 39.89
CA SER A 101 -30.34 -12.91 40.32
C SER A 101 -29.52 -11.87 39.56
N VAL A 102 -30.06 -10.68 39.34
CA VAL A 102 -29.34 -9.59 38.66
C VAL A 102 -28.64 -8.74 39.70
N ASN A 103 -27.34 -8.47 39.52
CA ASN A 103 -26.59 -7.55 40.38
C ASN A 103 -27.02 -6.11 40.08
N LYS A 104 -27.23 -5.28 41.11
CA LYS A 104 -27.47 -3.85 40.93
C LYS A 104 -26.16 -3.10 41.06
N PRO A 105 -25.98 -1.99 40.33
CA PRO A 105 -24.80 -1.15 40.50
C PRO A 105 -24.86 -0.35 41.82
N PRO A 106 -23.69 0.08 42.34
CA PRO A 106 -23.59 1.00 43.47
C PRO A 106 -24.40 2.28 43.24
N LYS A 107 -25.04 2.84 44.27
CA LYS A 107 -25.92 4.02 44.13
C LYS A 107 -25.73 5.05 45.24
N ASN A 108 -26.35 6.21 45.02
CA ASN A 108 -26.53 7.32 45.96
C ASN A 108 -25.25 8.02 46.45
N GLY A 109 -24.10 7.76 45.85
CA GLY A 109 -22.88 8.53 46.11
C GLY A 109 -22.69 9.71 45.17
N SER A 110 -21.68 10.52 45.45
CA SER A 110 -21.24 11.63 44.60
C SER A 110 -19.72 11.71 44.52
N CYS A 111 -19.20 12.27 43.43
CA CYS A 111 -17.76 12.50 43.25
C CYS A 111 -17.51 13.96 42.86
N GLY A 112 -16.41 14.53 43.37
CA GLY A 112 -15.96 15.89 43.06
C GLY A 112 -14.47 15.95 42.73
N ILE A 113 -14.07 16.96 41.97
CA ILE A 113 -12.67 17.24 41.59
C ILE A 113 -12.30 18.69 41.89
N SER A 114 -11.10 18.93 42.40
CA SER A 114 -10.56 20.27 42.69
C SER A 114 -9.04 20.31 42.49
N PRO A 115 -8.46 21.39 41.91
CA PRO A 115 -9.13 22.56 41.34
C PRO A 115 -9.79 22.27 39.97
N LEU A 116 -10.64 23.17 39.45
CA LEU A 116 -11.27 23.01 38.13
C LEU A 116 -10.42 23.54 36.96
N SER A 117 -9.28 24.15 37.26
CA SER A 117 -8.34 24.65 36.26
C SER A 117 -6.90 24.51 36.74
N GLY A 118 -5.99 24.18 35.83
CA GLY A 118 -4.56 24.04 36.14
C GLY A 118 -3.67 23.90 34.93
N PHE A 119 -2.40 23.58 35.19
CA PHE A 119 -1.39 23.32 34.18
C PHE A 119 -1.02 21.84 34.15
N SER A 120 -0.84 21.31 32.93
CA SER A 120 -0.39 19.93 32.71
C SER A 120 0.94 19.68 33.41
N GLY A 121 1.12 18.48 33.97
CA GLY A 121 2.38 18.06 34.60
C GLY A 121 2.72 18.71 35.96
N SER A 122 1.99 19.75 36.39
CA SER A 122 2.35 20.55 37.58
C SER A 122 1.23 20.79 38.58
N THR A 123 -0.02 20.91 38.14
CA THR A 123 -1.14 21.10 39.06
C THR A 123 -1.64 19.74 39.56
N ILE A 124 -1.69 19.59 40.88
CA ILE A 124 -2.26 18.41 41.54
C ILE A 124 -3.77 18.60 41.65
N PHE A 125 -4.53 17.65 41.10
CA PHE A 125 -5.98 17.56 41.15
C PHE A 125 -6.38 16.47 42.13
N THR A 126 -7.25 16.80 43.07
CA THR A 126 -7.79 15.88 44.06
C THR A 126 -9.20 15.48 43.65
N ILE A 127 -9.44 14.18 43.54
CA ILE A 127 -10.73 13.56 43.29
C ILE A 127 -11.19 12.87 44.58
N GLU A 128 -12.43 13.12 44.97
CA GLU A 128 -13.03 12.53 46.16
C GLU A 128 -14.44 12.04 45.84
N CYS A 129 -14.69 10.76 46.08
CA CYS A 129 -15.98 10.10 45.98
C CYS A 129 -16.47 9.68 47.37
N GLN A 130 -17.72 10.03 47.70
CA GLN A 130 -18.33 9.76 49.00
C GLN A 130 -19.75 9.19 48.86
N ASP A 131 -20.23 8.56 49.92
CA ASP A 131 -21.62 8.08 50.10
C ASP A 131 -22.10 6.99 49.11
N TRP A 132 -21.18 6.31 48.43
CA TRP A 132 -21.52 5.15 47.59
C TRP A 132 -21.81 3.92 48.44
N TYR A 133 -22.95 3.28 48.22
CA TYR A 133 -23.26 1.97 48.79
C TYR A 133 -23.83 1.03 47.73
N ASP A 134 -23.63 -0.26 47.96
CA ASP A 134 -24.19 -1.32 47.13
C ASP A 134 -25.21 -2.15 47.92
N SER A 135 -26.29 -2.57 47.28
CA SER A 135 -27.37 -3.34 47.95
C SER A 135 -27.15 -4.85 47.95
N ASP A 136 -26.35 -5.34 47.01
CA ASP A 136 -26.10 -6.76 46.76
C ASP A 136 -24.70 -7.18 47.28
N GLY A 137 -23.85 -6.20 47.66
CA GLY A 137 -22.50 -6.40 48.19
C GLY A 137 -21.88 -5.14 48.79
N PHE A 138 -20.64 -4.83 48.40
CA PHE A 138 -19.88 -3.65 48.83
C PHE A 138 -19.10 -3.05 47.65
N VAL A 139 -18.80 -1.75 47.74
CA VAL A 139 -17.91 -1.08 46.77
C VAL A 139 -16.50 -1.63 46.96
N GLU A 140 -15.96 -2.24 45.93
CA GLU A 140 -14.63 -2.86 45.95
C GLU A 140 -13.56 -1.84 45.55
N ARG A 141 -13.80 -1.08 44.49
CA ARG A 141 -12.81 -0.12 43.96
C ARG A 141 -13.44 1.00 43.14
N TYR A 142 -12.66 2.05 42.95
CA TYR A 142 -12.93 3.20 42.10
C TYR A 142 -11.89 3.25 40.99
N GLU A 143 -12.35 3.43 39.75
CA GLU A 143 -11.52 3.67 38.58
C GLU A 143 -11.76 5.10 38.10
N PHE A 144 -10.69 5.87 37.96
CA PHE A 144 -10.75 7.24 37.45
C PHE A 144 -10.18 7.28 36.04
N TYR A 145 -10.91 7.90 35.12
CA TYR A 145 -10.49 8.03 33.74
C TYR A 145 -10.97 9.35 33.15
N ILE A 146 -10.36 9.73 32.03
CA ILE A 146 -10.70 10.94 31.29
C ILE A 146 -11.14 10.61 29.86
N ASN A 147 -11.88 11.55 29.28
CA ASN A 147 -12.33 11.50 27.90
C ASN A 147 -12.30 12.92 27.31
N PHE A 148 -12.04 13.03 26.00
CA PHE A 148 -12.02 14.29 25.27
C PHE A 148 -13.23 14.39 24.34
N LEU A 149 -13.75 15.60 24.10
CA LEU A 149 -15.06 15.83 23.47
C LEU A 149 -15.25 15.17 22.08
N ASN A 150 -14.15 14.90 21.35
CA ASN A 150 -14.15 14.21 20.05
C ASN A 150 -13.28 12.93 20.01
N ASN A 151 -12.74 12.47 21.13
CA ASN A 151 -11.94 11.26 21.20
C ASN A 151 -12.56 10.32 22.23
N HIS A 152 -13.33 9.32 21.77
CA HIS A 152 -14.02 8.34 22.62
C HIS A 152 -13.06 7.40 23.39
N LYS A 153 -11.74 7.59 23.31
CA LYS A 153 -10.76 6.81 24.07
C LYS A 153 -10.81 7.23 25.55
N ASN A 154 -11.15 6.27 26.40
CA ASN A 154 -11.06 6.43 27.85
C ASN A 154 -9.61 6.22 28.27
N LEU A 155 -9.00 7.24 28.87
CA LEU A 155 -7.65 7.14 29.41
C LEU A 155 -7.71 6.92 30.91
N THR A 156 -7.21 5.78 31.38
CA THR A 156 -7.18 5.44 32.80
C THR A 156 -6.16 6.32 33.52
N LEU A 157 -6.60 7.07 34.53
CA LEU A 157 -5.71 7.82 35.43
C LEU A 157 -5.19 6.93 36.56
N GLY A 158 -6.04 6.04 37.07
CA GLY A 158 -5.68 5.07 38.09
C GLY A 158 -6.86 4.62 38.94
N PHE A 159 -6.54 3.88 40.00
CA PHE A 159 -7.52 3.20 40.85
C PHE A 159 -7.39 3.66 42.31
N SER A 160 -8.48 3.53 43.07
CA SER A 160 -8.52 3.77 44.52
C SER A 160 -9.51 2.82 45.19
N GLU A 161 -9.18 2.27 46.35
CA GLU A 161 -10.12 1.46 47.14
C GLU A 161 -11.06 2.32 48.00
N ILE A 162 -10.61 3.53 48.36
CA ILE A 162 -11.29 4.40 49.33
C ILE A 162 -12.05 5.57 48.69
N GLY A 163 -12.00 5.71 47.35
CA GLY A 163 -12.66 6.80 46.62
C GLY A 163 -11.92 8.14 46.67
N PHE A 164 -10.74 8.20 47.31
CA PHE A 164 -9.85 9.35 47.28
C PHE A 164 -8.69 9.12 46.31
N PHE A 165 -8.41 10.09 45.44
CA PHE A 165 -7.37 9.97 44.42
C PHE A 165 -6.77 11.33 44.05
N GLU A 166 -5.46 11.47 44.18
CA GLU A 166 -4.73 12.67 43.72
C GLU A 166 -3.99 12.39 42.42
N THR A 167 -4.09 13.28 41.44
CA THR A 167 -3.47 13.06 40.14
C THR A 167 -3.03 14.36 39.50
N VAL A 168 -2.15 14.25 38.53
CA VAL A 168 -1.91 15.30 37.55
C VAL A 168 -2.71 14.94 36.30
N LEU A 169 -3.30 15.95 35.67
CA LEU A 169 -4.07 15.75 34.43
C LEU A 169 -3.21 16.14 33.22
N PRO A 170 -3.39 15.45 32.07
CA PRO A 170 -2.78 15.88 30.81
C PRO A 170 -3.39 17.20 30.35
N ASP A 171 -2.79 17.83 29.35
CA ASP A 171 -3.35 19.01 28.70
C ASP A 171 -4.61 18.67 27.90
N GLY A 172 -5.58 19.57 27.94
CA GLY A 172 -6.80 19.44 27.15
C GLY A 172 -6.58 19.92 25.72
N PRO A 173 -7.35 19.40 24.75
CA PRO A 173 -7.20 19.77 23.35
C PRO A 173 -7.52 21.25 23.13
N SER A 174 -6.65 21.91 22.35
CA SER A 174 -6.77 23.34 22.03
C SER A 174 -8.06 23.71 21.30
N PHE A 175 -8.63 22.80 20.51
CA PHE A 175 -9.91 23.02 19.81
C PHE A 175 -11.13 23.07 20.75
N ASP A 176 -11.03 22.51 21.96
CA ASP A 176 -12.08 22.50 22.98
C ASP A 176 -11.71 23.33 24.21
N GLN A 177 -11.02 24.46 23.99
CA GLN A 177 -10.64 25.39 25.06
C GLN A 177 -9.83 24.72 26.19
N ASN A 178 -9.05 23.69 25.85
CA ASN A 178 -8.28 22.87 26.79
C ASN A 178 -9.12 22.16 27.87
N LYS A 179 -10.36 21.76 27.55
CA LYS A 179 -11.24 21.04 28.48
C LYS A 179 -11.05 19.53 28.41
N ILE A 180 -11.17 18.89 29.56
CA ILE A 180 -11.10 17.44 29.75
C ILE A 180 -12.28 17.00 30.60
N ASN A 181 -13.02 15.99 30.16
CA ASN A 181 -14.10 15.42 30.96
C ASN A 181 -13.54 14.32 31.87
N VAL A 182 -13.77 14.45 33.17
CA VAL A 182 -13.29 13.49 34.17
C VAL A 182 -14.45 12.63 34.67
N PHE A 183 -14.20 11.33 34.79
CA PHE A 183 -15.18 10.34 35.22
C PHE A 183 -14.64 9.48 36.36
N ALA A 184 -15.55 9.06 37.24
CA ALA A 184 -15.30 8.04 38.26
C ALA A 184 -16.24 6.87 38.00
N LYS A 185 -15.67 5.68 37.80
CA LYS A 185 -16.40 4.42 37.73
C LYS A 185 -16.28 3.74 39.10
N VAL A 186 -17.41 3.62 39.78
CA VAL A 186 -17.51 2.99 41.10
C VAL A 186 -17.93 1.55 40.89
N ILE A 187 -17.09 0.61 41.30
CA ILE A 187 -17.21 -0.82 40.99
C ILE A 187 -17.43 -1.60 42.29
N ASP A 188 -18.45 -2.45 42.32
CA ASP A 188 -18.70 -3.36 43.44
C ASP A 188 -17.89 -4.67 43.35
N ASN A 189 -17.94 -5.46 44.42
CA ASN A 189 -17.28 -6.76 44.53
C ASN A 189 -17.89 -7.88 43.65
N LEU A 190 -18.92 -7.54 42.88
CA LEU A 190 -19.60 -8.40 41.90
C LEU A 190 -19.46 -7.80 40.48
N ASN A 191 -18.62 -6.78 40.31
CA ASN A 191 -18.29 -6.03 39.10
C ASN A 191 -19.44 -5.28 38.41
N SER A 192 -20.56 -5.01 39.09
CA SER A 192 -21.49 -3.99 38.59
C SER A 192 -20.96 -2.61 38.95
N HIS A 193 -21.25 -1.64 38.09
CA HIS A 193 -20.62 -0.33 38.22
C HIS A 193 -21.57 0.84 37.94
N SER A 194 -21.25 1.98 38.56
CA SER A 194 -21.89 3.25 38.30
C SER A 194 -20.86 4.27 37.81
N ILE A 195 -21.17 4.94 36.72
CA ILE A 195 -20.33 6.01 36.16
C ILE A 195 -20.85 7.36 36.65
N TYR A 196 -19.99 8.12 37.32
CA TYR A 196 -20.26 9.47 37.75
C TYR A 196 -19.41 10.46 36.94
N SER A 197 -20.04 11.46 36.33
CA SER A 197 -19.33 12.52 35.60
C SER A 197 -18.99 13.67 36.56
N LEU A 198 -17.71 13.98 36.70
CA LEU A 198 -17.22 15.08 37.56
C LEU A 198 -17.28 16.44 36.85
N GLY A 199 -17.56 16.45 35.54
CA GLY A 199 -17.60 17.65 34.70
C GLY A 199 -16.26 17.97 34.03
N PRO A 200 -16.23 19.05 33.21
CA PRO A 200 -15.03 19.45 32.49
C PRO A 200 -14.04 20.20 33.39
N VAL A 201 -12.76 19.85 33.29
CA VAL A 201 -11.62 20.53 33.91
C VAL A 201 -10.78 21.17 32.83
N THR A 202 -10.34 22.42 33.04
CA THR A 202 -9.51 23.15 32.06
C THR A 202 -8.03 22.97 32.39
N VAL A 203 -7.29 22.25 31.55
CA VAL A 203 -5.86 21.96 31.79
C VAL A 203 -5.03 22.45 30.62
N SER A 204 -4.22 23.49 30.83
CA SER A 204 -3.40 24.07 29.76
C SER A 204 -1.94 23.60 29.82
N LEU A 205 -1.30 23.48 28.66
CA LEU A 205 0.13 23.21 28.57
C LEU A 205 0.95 24.44 29.03
N ASN A 206 1.87 24.25 29.98
CA ASN A 206 2.92 25.23 30.25
C ASN A 206 4.16 24.92 29.39
N LYS A 207 4.33 25.69 28.31
CA LYS A 207 5.41 25.46 27.33
C LYS A 207 6.81 25.60 27.94
N SER A 208 7.03 26.55 28.85
CA SER A 208 8.36 26.76 29.45
C SER A 208 8.78 25.57 30.31
N ASP A 209 7.85 25.07 31.13
CA ASP A 209 8.12 23.96 32.05
C ASP A 209 8.32 22.65 31.27
N SER A 210 7.54 22.45 30.20
CA SER A 210 7.66 21.29 29.33
C SER A 210 8.98 21.27 28.56
N MET A 211 9.41 22.43 28.03
CA MET A 211 10.71 22.58 27.35
C MET A 211 11.87 22.39 28.33
N ARG A 212 11.77 22.92 29.55
CA ARG A 212 12.79 22.69 30.60
C ARG A 212 12.91 21.21 30.93
N LEU A 213 11.79 20.49 31.06
CA LEU A 213 11.81 19.05 31.33
C LEU A 213 12.45 18.26 30.18
N ILE A 214 12.19 18.66 28.93
CA ILE A 214 12.83 18.08 27.73
C ILE A 214 14.35 18.28 27.78
N GLU A 215 14.82 19.50 28.08
CA GLU A 215 16.25 19.82 28.19
C GLU A 215 16.93 19.04 29.34
N GLU A 216 16.26 18.92 30.50
CA GLU A 216 16.72 18.12 31.64
C GLU A 216 16.84 16.62 31.29
N ILE A 217 15.92 16.08 30.48
CA ILE A 217 15.92 14.68 30.03
C ILE A 217 17.01 14.43 28.97
N GLU A 218 17.29 15.42 28.11
CA GLU A 218 18.30 15.31 27.07
C GLU A 218 19.72 15.24 27.64
N GLN A 219 20.02 16.05 28.67
CA GLN A 219 21.36 16.17 29.25
C GLN A 219 21.88 14.91 29.98
N ASP A 220 21.03 13.90 30.21
CA ASP A 220 21.38 12.60 30.80
C ASP A 220 22.24 12.67 32.09
N ASN A 221 22.09 13.75 32.85
CA ASN A 221 22.78 13.95 34.13
C ASN A 221 22.35 12.88 35.16
N GLU A 222 23.20 12.63 36.16
CA GLU A 222 22.92 11.67 37.24
C GLU A 222 21.63 12.00 38.04
N GLU A 223 21.17 13.26 38.01
CA GLU A 223 19.93 13.74 38.65
C GLU A 223 18.73 13.85 37.69
N SER A 224 18.74 13.21 36.51
CA SER A 224 17.62 13.37 35.57
C SER A 224 16.28 12.91 36.17
N VAL A 225 15.21 13.64 35.85
CA VAL A 225 13.84 13.32 36.32
C VAL A 225 13.49 11.86 36.00
N ILE A 226 13.94 11.33 34.86
CA ILE A 226 13.75 9.91 34.51
C ILE A 226 14.51 8.98 35.48
N LYS A 227 15.75 9.27 35.90
CA LYS A 227 16.46 8.47 36.91
C LYS A 227 15.81 8.55 38.29
N GLN A 228 15.26 9.70 38.65
CA GLN A 228 14.47 9.87 39.88
C GLN A 228 13.17 9.05 39.82
N LEU A 229 12.47 9.07 38.68
CA LEU A 229 11.32 8.22 38.39
C LEU A 229 11.70 6.72 38.35
N LEU A 230 12.90 6.36 37.87
CA LEU A 230 13.44 4.99 37.82
C LEU A 230 13.74 4.42 39.22
N HIS A 231 14.15 5.26 40.17
CA HIS A 231 14.40 4.83 41.55
C HIS A 231 13.11 4.54 42.33
N GLU A 232 11.97 5.09 41.91
CA GLU A 232 10.65 4.96 42.56
C GLU A 232 9.69 4.04 41.79
N SER A 233 10.22 3.07 41.03
CA SER A 233 9.58 2.24 39.99
C SER A 233 8.21 1.59 40.29
N ASN A 234 7.66 1.74 41.49
CA ASN A 234 6.36 1.20 41.90
C ASN A 234 5.48 2.17 42.68
N SER A 235 5.76 3.49 42.66
CA SER A 235 4.87 4.47 43.28
C SER A 235 3.77 4.92 42.29
N VAL A 236 2.51 4.90 42.74
CA VAL A 236 1.37 5.38 41.93
C VAL A 236 1.58 6.85 41.49
N HIS A 237 2.34 7.62 42.26
CA HIS A 237 2.73 8.99 41.95
C HIS A 237 3.65 9.09 40.71
N THR A 238 4.66 8.22 40.60
CA THR A 238 5.59 8.13 39.46
C THR A 238 4.83 7.81 38.16
N LEU A 239 3.89 6.87 38.22
CA LEU A 239 3.07 6.45 37.08
C LEU A 239 2.14 7.59 36.59
N ARG A 240 1.53 8.35 37.51
CA ARG A 240 0.66 9.50 37.19
C ARG A 240 1.41 10.63 36.46
N ASN A 241 2.65 10.92 36.85
CA ASN A 241 3.43 11.98 36.22
C ASN A 241 3.87 11.62 34.79
N LEU A 242 4.11 10.33 34.52
CA LEU A 242 4.53 9.85 33.20
C LEU A 242 3.45 10.07 32.14
N ILE A 243 2.18 9.77 32.45
CA ILE A 243 1.12 9.91 31.46
C ILE A 243 0.90 11.38 31.08
N ALA A 244 0.85 12.28 32.07
CA ALA A 244 0.72 13.72 31.80
C ALA A 244 1.91 14.27 30.98
N PHE A 245 3.12 13.76 31.22
CA PHE A 245 4.30 14.12 30.44
C PHE A 245 4.21 13.65 28.98
N VAL A 246 3.78 12.40 28.74
CA VAL A 246 3.61 11.86 27.38
C VAL A 246 2.57 12.65 26.58
N PHE A 247 1.45 13.04 27.20
CA PHE A 247 0.46 13.90 26.56
C PHE A 247 1.04 15.26 26.19
N SER A 248 1.77 15.88 27.12
CA SER A 248 2.46 17.16 26.86
C SER A 248 3.45 17.04 25.69
N LEU A 249 4.16 15.90 25.60
CA LEU A 249 5.07 15.60 24.49
C LEU A 249 4.32 15.47 23.15
N ASN A 250 3.15 14.83 23.14
CA ASN A 250 2.29 14.69 21.96
C ASN A 250 1.75 16.05 21.49
N GLU A 251 1.27 16.91 22.40
CA GLU A 251 0.80 18.25 22.04
C GLU A 251 1.92 19.15 21.53
N LEU A 252 3.14 19.06 22.08
CA LEU A 252 4.29 19.78 21.54
C LEU A 252 4.60 19.39 20.10
N SER A 253 4.49 18.10 19.75
CA SER A 253 4.64 17.66 18.36
C SER A 253 3.56 18.25 17.45
N HIS A 254 2.30 18.22 17.90
CA HIS A 254 1.17 18.78 17.16
C HIS A 254 1.33 20.29 16.92
N ILE A 255 1.76 21.05 17.93
CA ILE A 255 2.05 22.50 17.83
C ILE A 255 3.14 22.76 16.79
N ASP A 256 4.25 22.02 16.84
CA ASP A 256 5.36 22.18 15.90
C ASP A 256 4.92 21.86 14.45
N LYS A 257 4.17 20.77 14.24
CA LYS A 257 3.61 20.40 12.92
C LYS A 257 2.69 21.49 12.37
N LYS A 258 1.78 22.01 13.19
CA LYS A 258 0.87 23.08 12.81
C LYS A 258 1.63 24.34 12.39
N SER A 259 2.65 24.75 13.17
CA SER A 259 3.47 25.92 12.84
C SER A 259 4.26 25.75 11.54
N LEU A 260 4.72 24.53 11.22
CA LEU A 260 5.40 24.23 9.95
C LEU A 260 4.44 24.31 8.75
N ILE A 261 3.18 23.89 8.91
CA ILE A 261 2.16 24.00 7.85
C ILE A 261 1.80 25.46 7.61
N GLU A 262 1.62 26.24 8.67
CA GLU A 262 1.36 27.69 8.59
C GLU A 262 2.51 28.44 7.92
N SER A 263 3.77 28.10 8.24
CA SER A 263 4.94 28.71 7.60
C SER A 263 5.04 28.35 6.10
N LYS A 264 4.74 27.10 5.71
CA LYS A 264 4.67 26.66 4.30
C LYS A 264 3.54 27.32 3.50
N ASN A 265 2.38 27.54 4.13
CA ASN A 265 1.27 28.21 3.46
C ASN A 265 1.55 29.69 3.24
N ASN A 266 2.21 30.36 4.19
CA ASN A 266 2.64 31.75 4.05
C ASN A 266 3.70 31.92 2.94
N THR A 267 4.63 30.97 2.77
CA THR A 267 5.60 31.00 1.67
C THR A 267 4.98 30.68 0.31
N ASN A 268 4.02 29.75 0.24
CA ASN A 268 3.28 29.44 -0.99
C ASN A 268 2.39 30.62 -1.43
N LEU A 269 1.74 31.32 -0.49
CA LEU A 269 1.00 32.54 -0.79
C LEU A 269 1.91 33.61 -1.41
N PHE A 270 3.14 33.74 -0.89
CA PHE A 270 4.18 34.64 -1.40
C PHE A 270 4.70 34.28 -2.80
N LEU A 271 4.78 32.97 -3.12
CA LEU A 271 5.16 32.50 -4.46
C LEU A 271 4.03 32.67 -5.48
N THR A 272 2.76 32.58 -5.07
CA THR A 272 1.62 32.83 -5.96
C THR A 272 1.40 34.30 -6.28
N THR A 273 1.81 35.22 -5.40
CA THR A 273 1.80 36.67 -5.69
C THR A 273 2.97 37.13 -6.57
N PHE A 274 4.03 36.32 -6.70
CA PHE A 274 5.21 36.62 -7.53
C PHE A 274 5.50 35.61 -8.66
N GLY A 275 4.51 34.79 -9.05
CA GLY A 275 4.62 33.91 -10.22
C GLY A 275 4.62 34.69 -11.56
N PRO A 276 5.20 34.13 -12.66
CA PRO A 276 5.52 34.88 -13.89
C PRO A 276 4.31 35.10 -14.82
N LYS A 277 3.13 35.48 -14.29
CA LYS A 277 1.91 35.68 -15.07
C LYS A 277 1.07 36.91 -14.69
N THR A 278 1.67 37.95 -14.11
CA THR A 278 1.00 39.26 -14.02
C THR A 278 1.86 40.32 -14.71
N ASN A 279 1.40 40.78 -15.87
CA ASN A 279 1.82 42.07 -16.44
C ASN A 279 1.35 43.18 -15.48
N ILE A 280 2.14 43.45 -14.44
CA ILE A 280 1.97 44.64 -13.62
C ILE A 280 2.82 45.71 -14.32
N SER A 281 2.15 46.70 -14.92
CA SER A 281 2.79 47.94 -15.34
C SER A 281 3.45 48.57 -14.11
N PHE A 282 4.75 48.79 -14.19
CA PHE A 282 5.57 49.46 -13.18
C PHE A 282 5.12 50.93 -12.99
N GLU A 283 4.06 51.14 -12.20
CA GLU A 283 3.71 52.42 -11.59
C GLU A 283 3.08 52.14 -10.20
N SER A 284 3.88 51.72 -9.23
CA SER A 284 3.49 51.78 -7.82
C SER A 284 4.68 52.19 -6.96
N ASN A 285 4.45 53.17 -6.10
CA ASN A 285 5.45 53.93 -5.36
C ASN A 285 6.28 53.06 -4.40
N PHE A 286 7.55 53.44 -4.23
CA PHE A 286 8.55 52.79 -3.37
C PHE A 286 8.16 52.74 -1.88
N GLU A 287 7.10 53.44 -1.45
CA GLU A 287 6.57 53.43 -0.08
C GLU A 287 5.69 52.19 0.23
N ASP A 288 5.02 51.61 -0.77
CA ASP A 288 4.15 50.43 -0.55
C ASP A 288 4.99 49.16 -0.24
N ILE A 289 6.17 49.04 -0.85
CA ILE A 289 7.11 47.92 -0.59
C ILE A 289 7.67 47.99 0.83
N ASN A 290 7.98 49.19 1.32
CA ASN A 290 8.45 49.37 2.71
C ASN A 290 7.34 49.10 3.73
N THR A 291 6.08 49.38 3.38
CA THR A 291 4.94 49.09 4.25
C THR A 291 4.63 47.58 4.31
N ILE A 292 4.82 46.86 3.19
CA ILE A 292 4.71 45.39 3.13
C ILE A 292 5.89 44.71 3.86
N MET A 293 7.11 45.23 3.71
CA MET A 293 8.28 44.75 4.46
C MET A 293 8.20 45.09 5.96
N ALA A 294 7.60 46.23 6.33
CA ALA A 294 7.34 46.56 7.72
C ALA A 294 6.28 45.62 8.33
N ASN A 295 5.24 45.25 7.58
CA ASN A 295 4.27 44.24 8.03
C ASN A 295 4.90 42.84 8.15
N PHE A 296 5.94 42.52 7.38
CA PHE A 296 6.75 41.29 7.52
C PHE A 296 7.65 41.30 8.77
N LEU A 297 8.11 42.47 9.21
CA LEU A 297 8.93 42.63 10.42
C LEU A 297 8.09 42.73 11.71
N VAL A 298 6.77 42.95 11.62
CA VAL A 298 5.86 43.07 12.77
C VAL A 298 5.23 41.73 13.18
N SER A 299 5.33 40.67 12.39
CA SER A 299 4.89 39.33 12.80
C SER A 299 6.01 38.54 13.49
N GLU A 300 6.26 38.80 14.77
CA GLU A 300 7.02 37.91 15.68
C GLU A 300 6.22 36.62 16.01
N THR A 301 5.53 36.03 15.03
CA THR A 301 4.96 34.69 15.16
C THR A 301 5.99 33.70 14.64
N ILE A 302 6.60 32.97 15.58
CA ILE A 302 7.61 31.92 15.45
C ILE A 302 7.44 31.12 14.15
N ASN A 303 8.18 31.49 13.10
CA ASN A 303 8.30 30.69 11.89
C ASN A 303 9.35 29.59 12.17
N ILE A 304 8.90 28.39 12.55
CA ILE A 304 9.77 27.22 12.66
C ILE A 304 10.31 26.90 11.27
N THR A 305 11.64 26.89 11.12
CA THR A 305 12.30 26.42 9.89
C THR A 305 12.20 24.90 9.79
N SER A 306 12.23 24.32 8.59
CA SER A 306 12.24 22.86 8.42
C SER A 306 13.36 22.19 9.23
N LYS A 307 14.53 22.85 9.35
CA LYS A 307 15.66 22.39 10.15
C LYS A 307 15.39 22.40 11.67
N ASP A 308 14.72 23.45 12.17
CA ASP A 308 14.34 23.54 13.59
C ASP A 308 13.28 22.47 13.94
N TYR A 309 12.30 22.26 13.05
CA TYR A 309 11.32 21.18 13.18
C TYR A 309 11.98 19.80 13.29
N GLU A 310 12.89 19.47 12.36
CA GLU A 310 13.59 18.18 12.38
C GLU A 310 14.44 18.02 13.65
N THR A 311 15.11 19.08 14.13
CA THR A 311 15.87 19.03 15.39
C THR A 311 14.97 18.67 16.57
N LYS A 312 13.85 19.38 16.72
CA LYS A 312 12.87 19.14 17.80
C LYS A 312 12.20 17.76 17.70
N ARG A 313 11.86 17.32 16.48
CA ARG A 313 11.33 15.98 16.19
C ARG A 313 12.29 14.89 16.67
N ASN A 314 13.58 15.02 16.37
CA ASN A 314 14.60 14.04 16.80
C ASN A 314 14.78 14.02 18.33
N ILE A 315 14.73 15.18 19.01
CA ILE A 315 14.77 15.23 20.48
C ILE A 315 13.59 14.48 21.08
N ARG A 316 12.36 14.72 20.59
CA ARG A 316 11.17 14.00 21.09
C ARG A 316 11.24 12.50 20.80
N ALA A 317 11.73 12.11 19.62
CA ALA A 317 11.96 10.71 19.30
C ALA A 317 12.95 10.02 20.26
N SER A 318 14.05 10.69 20.62
CA SER A 318 15.00 10.23 21.65
C SER A 318 14.35 10.10 23.04
N ILE A 319 13.47 11.03 23.41
CA ILE A 319 12.73 10.94 24.68
C ILE A 319 11.77 9.75 24.67
N ARG A 320 11.07 9.49 23.57
CA ARG A 320 10.19 8.31 23.42
C ARG A 320 10.98 7.00 23.59
N GLU A 321 12.20 6.89 23.05
CA GLU A 321 13.09 5.73 23.30
C GLU A 321 13.37 5.54 24.79
N LYS A 322 13.69 6.61 25.53
CA LYS A 322 13.93 6.54 26.98
C LYS A 322 12.67 6.13 27.76
N LEU A 323 11.51 6.62 27.35
CA LEU A 323 10.22 6.31 28.00
C LEU A 323 9.77 4.86 27.77
N VAL A 324 9.89 4.32 26.56
CA VAL A 324 9.55 2.90 26.31
C VAL A 324 10.48 1.97 27.09
N ASN A 325 11.77 2.30 27.17
CA ASN A 325 12.70 1.60 28.05
C ASN A 325 12.25 1.62 29.52
N PHE A 326 11.78 2.76 30.03
CA PHE A 326 11.28 2.86 31.41
C PHE A 326 10.10 1.91 31.66
N ILE A 327 9.16 1.83 30.70
CA ILE A 327 7.97 0.97 30.81
C ILE A 327 8.33 -0.50 31.04
N SER A 328 9.49 -0.95 30.55
CA SER A 328 9.96 -2.31 30.79
C SER A 328 10.11 -2.68 32.27
N ASN A 329 10.33 -1.68 33.14
CA ASN A 329 10.50 -1.86 34.58
C ASN A 329 9.18 -1.90 35.36
N ILE A 330 8.04 -1.54 34.76
CA ILE A 330 6.73 -1.57 35.42
C ILE A 330 6.29 -3.04 35.56
N SER A 331 6.05 -3.48 36.80
CA SER A 331 5.59 -4.83 37.11
C SER A 331 4.13 -5.05 36.69
N LEU A 332 3.86 -6.18 36.05
CA LEU A 332 2.52 -6.62 35.64
C LEU A 332 1.97 -7.63 36.66
N LEU A 333 1.30 -7.13 37.71
CA LEU A 333 0.82 -7.96 38.83
C LEU A 333 -0.68 -8.23 38.78
N ASP A 334 -1.45 -7.37 38.11
CA ASP A 334 -2.91 -7.36 38.11
C ASP A 334 -3.45 -6.75 36.80
N VAL A 335 -4.77 -6.84 36.59
CA VAL A 335 -5.44 -6.27 35.40
C VAL A 335 -5.24 -4.76 35.30
N ALA A 336 -5.19 -4.06 36.44
CA ALA A 336 -4.99 -2.62 36.51
C ALA A 336 -3.62 -2.19 35.96
N SER A 337 -2.54 -2.87 36.36
CA SER A 337 -1.18 -2.62 35.86
C SER A 337 -1.03 -2.99 34.38
N VAL A 338 -1.69 -4.07 33.93
CA VAL A 338 -1.77 -4.43 32.50
C VAL A 338 -2.45 -3.33 31.68
N LYS A 339 -3.63 -2.87 32.12
CA LYS A 339 -4.40 -1.80 31.46
C LYS A 339 -3.59 -0.51 31.39
N PHE A 340 -3.03 -0.07 32.52
CA PHE A 340 -2.20 1.13 32.58
C PHE A 340 -0.97 1.06 31.64
N LYS A 341 -0.27 -0.08 31.62
CA LYS A 341 0.89 -0.27 30.74
C LYS A 341 0.50 -0.22 29.26
N SER A 342 -0.65 -0.81 28.90
CA SER A 342 -1.18 -0.75 27.53
C SER A 342 -1.58 0.67 27.12
N ASP A 343 -2.23 1.42 28.01
CA ASP A 343 -2.61 2.83 27.81
C ASP A 343 -1.35 3.67 27.51
N LEU A 344 -0.36 3.62 28.40
CA LEU A 344 0.85 4.42 28.30
C LEU A 344 1.66 4.10 27.03
N LEU A 345 1.73 2.82 26.64
CA LEU A 345 2.43 2.40 25.43
C LEU A 345 1.76 2.94 24.16
N SER A 346 0.43 2.95 24.14
CA SER A 346 -0.35 3.52 23.03
C SER A 346 -0.17 5.03 22.89
N GLU A 347 0.03 5.73 24.02
CA GLU A 347 0.26 7.18 24.03
C GLU A 347 1.69 7.58 23.68
N ILE A 348 2.70 6.79 24.10
CA ILE A 348 4.09 7.04 23.70
C ILE A 348 4.29 6.84 22.20
N THR A 349 3.54 5.92 21.60
CA THR A 349 3.60 5.67 20.16
C THR A 349 2.66 6.54 19.34
N ALA A 350 1.75 7.31 19.96
CA ALA A 350 0.69 8.06 19.28
C ALA A 350 1.18 8.93 18.12
N ASP A 351 2.35 9.57 18.25
CA ASP A 351 2.99 10.26 17.13
C ASP A 351 3.90 9.33 16.33
N SER A 352 3.32 8.65 15.33
CA SER A 352 4.01 7.68 14.49
C SER A 352 5.25 8.23 13.76
N SER A 353 5.33 9.55 13.54
CA SER A 353 6.47 10.18 12.87
C SER A 353 7.70 10.37 13.78
N GLU A 354 7.53 10.16 15.08
CA GLU A 354 8.57 10.27 16.11
C GLU A 354 8.91 8.91 16.75
N VAL A 355 8.35 7.82 16.24
CA VAL A 355 8.67 6.46 16.68
C VAL A 355 9.91 5.97 15.93
N THR A 356 11.02 5.80 16.64
CA THR A 356 12.25 5.23 16.07
C THR A 356 12.15 3.72 15.92
N ARG A 357 13.09 3.11 15.20
CA ARG A 357 13.21 1.65 15.11
C ARG A 357 13.42 1.00 16.49
N GLU A 358 14.26 1.60 17.34
CA GLU A 358 14.52 1.10 18.69
C GLU A 358 13.25 1.15 19.56
N THR A 359 12.52 2.28 19.51
CA THR A 359 11.21 2.44 20.17
C THR A 359 10.24 1.34 19.71
N SER A 360 10.20 1.06 18.40
CA SER A 360 9.33 0.04 17.81
C SER A 360 9.63 -1.36 18.35
N ILE A 361 10.91 -1.77 18.35
CA ILE A 361 11.34 -3.09 18.83
C ILE A 361 10.99 -3.27 20.32
N GLN A 362 11.31 -2.28 21.14
CA GLN A 362 11.03 -2.35 22.57
C GLN A 362 9.53 -2.36 22.85
N ALA A 363 8.74 -1.54 22.14
CA ALA A 363 7.29 -1.54 22.27
C ALA A 363 6.68 -2.90 21.88
N ILE A 364 7.14 -3.52 20.79
CA ILE A 364 6.75 -4.89 20.39
C ILE A 364 7.05 -5.90 21.50
N GLN A 365 8.23 -5.82 22.13
CA GLN A 365 8.58 -6.69 23.27
C GLN A 365 7.64 -6.46 24.47
N GLN A 366 7.27 -5.22 24.77
CA GLN A 366 6.32 -4.92 25.84
C GLN A 366 4.91 -5.45 25.52
N ILE A 367 4.45 -5.36 24.27
CA ILE A 367 3.17 -5.95 23.84
C ILE A 367 3.19 -7.46 24.07
N LEU A 368 4.24 -8.15 23.64
CA LEU A 368 4.40 -9.59 23.83
C LEU A 368 4.40 -9.96 25.32
N SER A 369 5.12 -9.21 26.15
CA SER A 369 5.11 -9.42 27.61
C SER A 369 3.72 -9.26 28.22
N ILE A 370 2.94 -8.25 27.78
CA ILE A 370 1.57 -8.05 28.25
C ILE A 370 0.67 -9.22 27.83
N LEU A 371 0.78 -9.67 26.58
CA LEU A 371 0.02 -10.81 26.07
C LEU A 371 0.33 -12.10 26.84
N ASP A 372 1.60 -12.34 27.17
CA ASP A 372 2.01 -13.48 27.98
C ASP A 372 1.41 -13.40 29.39
N THR A 373 1.37 -12.20 30.01
CA THR A 373 0.74 -12.02 31.32
C THR A 373 -0.77 -12.24 31.27
N ILE A 374 -1.48 -11.70 30.28
CA ILE A 374 -2.93 -11.90 30.11
C ILE A 374 -3.29 -13.40 30.09
N ASN A 375 -2.47 -14.22 29.44
CA ASN A 375 -2.68 -15.66 29.36
C ASN A 375 -2.40 -16.40 30.68
N LEU A 376 -1.74 -15.76 31.65
CA LEU A 376 -1.41 -16.32 32.97
C LEU A 376 -2.38 -15.90 34.08
N ILE A 377 -3.17 -14.85 33.89
CA ILE A 377 -4.13 -14.38 34.89
C ILE A 377 -5.27 -15.42 35.00
N GLU A 378 -5.31 -16.14 36.12
CA GLU A 378 -6.33 -17.18 36.38
C GLU A 378 -7.71 -16.59 36.74
N GLU A 379 -7.74 -15.40 37.33
CA GLU A 379 -8.97 -14.63 37.55
C GLU A 379 -9.43 -14.03 36.22
N GLY A 380 -10.53 -14.52 35.66
CA GLY A 380 -11.00 -14.08 34.35
C GLY A 380 -11.08 -12.56 34.24
N ILE A 381 -10.44 -11.99 33.21
CA ILE A 381 -10.49 -10.55 32.93
C ILE A 381 -11.89 -10.22 32.40
N TYR A 382 -12.46 -9.07 32.79
CA TYR A 382 -13.76 -8.65 32.30
C TYR A 382 -13.72 -8.22 30.83
N GLU A 383 -14.83 -8.37 30.11
CA GLU A 383 -14.94 -8.07 28.67
C GLU A 383 -14.48 -6.64 28.35
N GLN A 384 -14.99 -5.64 29.08
CA GLN A 384 -14.67 -4.23 28.81
C GLN A 384 -13.18 -3.93 29.00
N ASP A 385 -12.55 -4.47 30.06
CA ASP A 385 -11.12 -4.28 30.30
C ASP A 385 -10.29 -4.98 29.22
N MET A 386 -10.71 -6.17 28.77
CA MET A 386 -10.06 -6.86 27.66
C MET A 386 -10.17 -6.10 26.34
N VAL A 387 -11.35 -5.54 26.04
CA VAL A 387 -11.55 -4.70 24.86
C VAL A 387 -10.66 -3.46 24.93
N ASP A 388 -10.59 -2.79 26.08
CA ASP A 388 -9.74 -1.61 26.27
C ASP A 388 -8.25 -1.96 26.09
N ILE A 389 -7.77 -3.03 26.74
CA ILE A 389 -6.38 -3.51 26.64
C ILE A 389 -6.05 -3.86 25.18
N VAL A 390 -6.89 -4.67 24.52
CA VAL A 390 -6.66 -5.09 23.13
C VAL A 390 -6.69 -3.88 22.19
N ASN A 391 -7.60 -2.93 22.39
CA ASN A 391 -7.66 -1.71 21.59
C ASN A 391 -6.38 -0.87 21.75
N ASN A 392 -5.84 -0.73 22.96
CA ASN A 392 -4.59 0.01 23.21
C ASN A 392 -3.36 -0.67 22.62
N LEU A 393 -3.26 -2.00 22.73
CA LEU A 393 -2.18 -2.77 22.11
C LEU A 393 -2.26 -2.73 20.58
N ALA A 394 -3.48 -2.82 20.02
CA ALA A 394 -3.71 -2.65 18.59
C ALA A 394 -3.37 -1.23 18.12
N ASN A 395 -3.71 -0.19 18.89
CA ASN A 395 -3.33 1.21 18.61
C ASN A 395 -1.81 1.38 18.62
N THR A 396 -1.12 0.78 19.59
CA THR A 396 0.35 0.79 19.64
C THR A 396 0.94 0.17 18.38
N MET A 397 0.46 -1.01 17.99
CA MET A 397 0.93 -1.68 16.78
C MET A 397 0.62 -0.86 15.53
N ALA A 398 -0.59 -0.29 15.44
CA ALA A 398 -1.03 0.57 14.36
C ALA A 398 -0.12 1.80 14.18
N ASN A 399 0.27 2.45 15.28
CA ASN A 399 1.17 3.59 15.28
C ASN A 399 2.58 3.21 14.82
N ILE A 400 3.12 2.07 15.29
CA ILE A 400 4.41 1.54 14.86
C ILE A 400 4.38 1.30 13.35
N LEU A 401 3.38 0.57 12.85
CA LEU A 401 3.26 0.26 11.43
C LEU A 401 3.07 1.51 10.56
N GLN A 402 2.33 2.51 11.06
CA GLN A 402 2.17 3.77 10.34
C GLN A 402 3.51 4.50 10.22
N GLY A 403 4.30 4.56 11.30
CA GLY A 403 5.64 5.15 11.29
C GLY A 403 6.55 4.43 10.28
N LEU A 404 6.58 3.10 10.36
CA LEU A 404 7.35 2.25 9.44
C LEU A 404 6.91 2.41 7.98
N SER A 405 5.60 2.39 7.73
CA SER A 405 5.01 2.55 6.39
C SER A 405 5.33 3.91 5.78
N THR A 406 5.33 4.99 6.56
CA THR A 406 5.69 6.31 6.04
C THR A 406 7.15 6.39 5.61
N MET A 407 8.06 5.68 6.28
CA MET A 407 9.47 5.57 5.88
C MET A 407 9.64 4.67 4.65
N ILE A 408 9.00 3.49 4.66
CA ILE A 408 9.07 2.51 3.56
C ILE A 408 8.56 3.10 2.25
N ASN A 409 7.47 3.85 2.30
CA ASN A 409 6.83 4.46 1.14
C ASN A 409 7.37 5.86 0.80
N GLU A 410 8.47 6.29 1.44
CA GLU A 410 9.12 7.60 1.21
C GLU A 410 8.14 8.79 1.33
N ARG A 411 7.10 8.64 2.16
CA ARG A 411 6.10 9.71 2.41
C ARG A 411 6.66 10.78 3.36
N GLN A 412 7.66 10.42 4.17
CA GLN A 412 8.36 11.32 5.09
C GLN A 412 9.86 10.99 5.16
N PRO A 413 10.72 11.98 5.46
CA PRO A 413 12.14 11.75 5.68
C PRO A 413 12.36 10.88 6.93
N SER A 414 13.32 9.96 6.83
CA SER A 414 13.70 9.11 7.96
C SER A 414 14.19 9.93 9.14
N LEU A 415 13.89 9.48 10.36
CA LEU A 415 14.44 10.09 11.58
C LEU A 415 15.97 10.09 11.52
N HIS A 416 16.59 11.20 11.90
CA HIS A 416 18.05 11.36 11.81
C HIS A 416 18.79 10.34 12.68
N LEU A 417 18.23 9.99 13.83
CA LEU A 417 18.72 8.93 14.71
C LEU A 417 18.80 7.56 14.00
N ASP A 418 17.74 7.17 13.30
CA ASP A 418 17.69 5.91 12.55
C ASP A 418 18.60 5.97 11.32
N TYR A 419 18.67 7.12 10.65
CA TYR A 419 19.59 7.38 9.55
C TYR A 419 21.06 7.18 9.97
N ILE A 420 21.50 7.75 11.10
CA ILE A 420 22.89 7.59 11.58
C ILE A 420 23.20 6.12 11.94
N ARG A 421 22.22 5.36 12.42
CA ARG A 421 22.40 3.97 12.89
C ARG A 421 22.38 2.95 11.75
N ALA A 422 21.83 3.28 10.58
CA ALA A 422 21.69 2.40 9.42
C ALA A 422 23.01 2.21 8.64
N ASN A 423 23.99 1.57 9.28
CA ASN A 423 25.35 1.42 8.73
C ASN A 423 25.68 0.03 8.17
N ILE A 424 24.86 -1.01 8.45
CA ILE A 424 25.17 -2.40 8.10
C ILE A 424 23.91 -3.12 7.56
N PRO A 425 23.95 -3.72 6.35
CA PRO A 425 22.86 -4.55 5.81
C PRO A 425 22.77 -5.92 6.52
N PRO A 426 21.60 -6.59 6.54
CA PRO A 426 21.45 -7.95 7.07
C PRO A 426 22.34 -8.98 6.35
N SER A 427 22.66 -10.10 7.02
CA SER A 427 23.53 -11.15 6.46
C SER A 427 23.00 -11.83 5.21
N ASP A 428 21.67 -11.83 5.03
CA ASP A 428 20.97 -12.59 4.00
C ASP A 428 20.50 -11.67 2.84
N TYR A 429 21.18 -10.53 2.69
CA TYR A 429 20.87 -9.50 1.69
C TYR A 429 21.35 -9.88 0.28
N ASP A 430 20.51 -9.62 -0.72
CA ASP A 430 20.82 -9.84 -2.14
C ASP A 430 21.70 -8.70 -2.69
N THR A 431 22.96 -9.02 -3.01
CA THR A 431 23.94 -8.07 -3.54
C THR A 431 23.60 -7.54 -4.94
N ASP A 432 22.72 -8.20 -5.69
CA ASP A 432 22.38 -7.81 -7.07
C ASP A 432 21.53 -6.54 -7.12
N LEU A 433 20.69 -6.30 -6.10
CA LEU A 433 19.97 -5.04 -5.91
C LEU A 433 20.94 -3.88 -5.63
N GLU A 434 22.00 -4.13 -4.87
CA GLU A 434 23.04 -3.12 -4.59
C GLU A 434 23.69 -2.63 -5.89
N ASN A 435 23.92 -3.52 -6.87
CA ASN A 435 24.46 -3.14 -8.19
C ASN A 435 23.51 -2.26 -9.01
N PHE A 436 22.19 -2.37 -8.84
CA PHE A 436 21.22 -1.49 -9.51
C PHE A 436 21.19 -0.10 -8.86
N TRP A 437 21.13 -0.02 -7.52
CA TRP A 437 21.03 1.25 -6.80
C TRP A 437 22.36 2.01 -6.71
N SER A 438 23.50 1.30 -6.74
CA SER A 438 24.84 1.89 -6.69
C SER A 438 25.35 2.39 -8.04
N ASN A 439 24.68 2.06 -9.15
CA ASN A 439 25.09 2.50 -10.47
C ASN A 439 24.53 3.91 -10.75
N PRO A 440 25.38 4.96 -10.83
CA PRO A 440 24.93 6.34 -11.04
C PRO A 440 24.12 6.51 -12.35
N ASN A 441 24.40 5.65 -13.33
CA ASN A 441 23.74 5.64 -14.65
C ASN A 441 22.25 5.27 -14.59
N ASN A 442 21.79 4.64 -13.50
CA ASN A 442 20.37 4.32 -13.32
C ASN A 442 19.55 5.50 -12.81
N PHE A 443 20.19 6.57 -12.32
CA PHE A 443 19.54 7.72 -11.70
C PHE A 443 19.91 9.07 -12.32
N MET A 444 20.84 9.13 -13.29
CA MET A 444 21.28 10.40 -13.86
C MET A 444 21.45 10.44 -15.38
N ASN A 445 21.09 11.61 -15.93
CA ASN A 445 21.70 12.19 -17.12
C ASN A 445 23.03 12.86 -16.71
N ASP A 446 24.16 12.25 -17.12
CA ASP A 446 25.53 12.74 -17.38
C ASP A 446 26.33 13.73 -16.50
N ASP A 447 25.79 14.43 -15.48
CA ASP A 447 26.62 15.39 -14.71
C ASP A 447 27.20 14.78 -13.40
N GLN A 448 28.43 14.26 -13.50
CA GLN A 448 29.25 13.72 -12.40
C GLN A 448 29.68 14.79 -11.36
N THR A 449 28.84 15.10 -10.37
CA THR A 449 29.24 15.95 -9.24
C THR A 449 28.71 15.41 -7.91
N GLU A 450 29.45 15.64 -6.81
CA GLU A 450 29.34 15.16 -5.40
C GLU A 450 27.93 14.86 -4.83
N ILE A 451 26.90 15.46 -5.43
CA ILE A 451 25.49 15.16 -5.16
C ILE A 451 25.16 13.68 -5.42
N SER A 452 25.83 13.00 -6.36
CA SER A 452 25.59 11.58 -6.65
C SER A 452 25.99 10.66 -5.50
N ASP A 453 27.14 10.88 -4.87
CA ASP A 453 27.64 10.03 -3.79
C ASP A 453 26.79 10.20 -2.52
N GLN A 454 26.33 11.42 -2.26
CA GLN A 454 25.41 11.71 -1.16
C GLN A 454 24.03 11.05 -1.40
N ILE A 455 23.50 11.10 -2.62
CA ILE A 455 22.25 10.41 -2.99
C ILE A 455 22.41 8.89 -2.93
N ILE A 456 23.53 8.34 -3.38
CA ILE A 456 23.81 6.89 -3.30
C ILE A 456 23.88 6.44 -1.84
N ALA A 457 24.57 7.22 -0.99
CA ALA A 457 24.64 6.94 0.44
C ALA A 457 23.27 7.04 1.11
N GLU A 458 22.45 8.04 0.76
CA GLU A 458 21.09 8.22 1.26
C GLU A 458 20.17 7.07 0.82
N ASN A 459 20.20 6.67 -0.45
CA ASN A 459 19.43 5.54 -0.97
C ASN A 459 19.85 4.21 -0.34
N LYS A 460 21.16 3.99 -0.16
CA LYS A 460 21.68 2.80 0.54
C LYS A 460 21.22 2.77 1.98
N ASN A 461 21.23 3.91 2.65
CA ASN A 461 20.75 4.04 4.02
C ASN A 461 19.25 3.72 4.13
N ILE A 462 18.43 4.32 3.25
CA ILE A 462 16.98 4.04 3.14
C ILE A 462 16.73 2.55 2.89
N LEU A 463 17.51 1.92 2.01
CA LEU A 463 17.40 0.49 1.74
C LEU A 463 17.74 -0.38 2.96
N ILE A 464 18.82 -0.07 3.67
CA ILE A 464 19.20 -0.76 4.92
C ILE A 464 18.08 -0.62 5.97
N GLN A 465 17.52 0.57 6.12
CA GLN A 465 16.38 0.79 7.00
C GLN A 465 15.18 -0.08 6.58
N LYS A 466 14.82 -0.09 5.29
CA LYS A 466 13.73 -0.94 4.76
C LYS A 466 13.93 -2.42 5.08
N LEU A 467 15.15 -2.94 4.95
CA LEU A 467 15.47 -4.34 5.23
C LEU A 467 15.40 -4.69 6.73
N GLN A 468 15.85 -3.78 7.59
CA GLN A 468 15.86 -3.99 9.04
C GLN A 468 14.45 -3.96 9.67
N ILE A 469 13.43 -3.50 8.94
CA ILE A 469 12.04 -3.43 9.41
C ILE A 469 11.32 -4.80 9.33
N GLY A 470 11.86 -5.77 8.58
CA GLY A 470 11.23 -7.07 8.35
C GLY A 470 10.88 -7.84 9.64
N GLU A 471 11.71 -7.76 10.69
CA GLU A 471 11.44 -8.42 11.98
C GLU A 471 10.20 -7.86 12.69
N ALA A 472 9.99 -6.54 12.63
CA ALA A 472 8.83 -5.89 13.23
C ALA A 472 7.53 -6.28 12.51
N ILE A 473 7.59 -6.44 11.18
CA ILE A 473 6.47 -6.92 10.36
C ILE A 473 6.14 -8.39 10.68
N LEU A 474 7.16 -9.23 10.91
CA LEU A 474 6.91 -10.62 11.32
C LEU A 474 6.31 -10.72 12.74
N ALA A 475 6.76 -9.88 13.67
CA ALA A 475 6.21 -9.80 15.02
C ALA A 475 4.74 -9.33 15.02
N GLU A 476 4.38 -8.42 14.11
CA GLU A 476 3.02 -7.92 13.94
C GLU A 476 2.00 -9.05 13.79
N LYS A 477 2.23 -9.97 12.85
CA LYS A 477 1.29 -11.05 12.54
C LYS A 477 0.98 -11.88 13.79
N LYS A 478 2.02 -12.26 14.53
CA LYS A 478 1.87 -13.03 15.77
C LYS A 478 1.07 -12.27 16.83
N ILE A 479 1.37 -10.98 17.00
CA ILE A 479 0.68 -10.12 17.97
C ILE A 479 -0.81 -10.00 17.62
N ILE A 480 -1.13 -9.64 16.39
CA ILE A 480 -2.51 -9.42 15.95
C ILE A 480 -3.34 -10.71 16.06
N ASP A 481 -2.78 -11.86 15.65
CA ASP A 481 -3.45 -13.16 15.80
C ASP A 481 -3.74 -13.48 17.27
N THR A 482 -2.76 -13.24 18.15
CA THR A 482 -2.91 -13.49 19.60
C THR A 482 -3.97 -12.56 20.23
N LEU A 483 -3.96 -11.27 19.85
CA LEU A 483 -4.96 -10.30 20.29
C LEU A 483 -6.38 -10.74 19.88
N ALA A 484 -6.56 -11.16 18.63
CA ALA A 484 -7.86 -11.62 18.16
C ALA A 484 -8.32 -12.90 18.85
N ILE A 485 -7.42 -13.85 19.08
CA ILE A 485 -7.74 -15.08 19.82
C ILE A 485 -8.22 -14.78 21.23
N ASN A 486 -7.53 -13.88 21.94
CA ASN A 486 -7.92 -13.49 23.30
C ASN A 486 -9.23 -12.70 23.31
N LEU A 487 -9.45 -11.84 22.31
CA LEU A 487 -10.71 -11.08 22.18
C LEU A 487 -11.90 -12.00 21.82
N ALA A 488 -11.66 -13.05 21.03
CA ALA A 488 -12.71 -13.97 20.60
C ALA A 488 -13.41 -14.66 21.77
N GLU A 489 -12.72 -14.92 22.89
CA GLU A 489 -13.33 -15.56 24.06
C GLU A 489 -14.49 -14.75 24.64
N TYR A 490 -14.46 -13.43 24.45
CA TYR A 490 -15.47 -12.48 24.89
C TYR A 490 -16.54 -12.21 23.81
N SER A 491 -16.32 -12.63 22.56
CA SER A 491 -17.32 -12.48 21.49
C SER A 491 -18.49 -13.45 21.71
N SER A 492 -19.71 -12.90 21.77
CA SER A 492 -20.93 -13.71 21.74
C SER A 492 -21.19 -14.28 20.35
N LEU A 493 -21.80 -15.47 20.30
CA LEU A 493 -22.01 -16.20 19.05
C LEU A 493 -22.77 -15.35 18.01
N GLY A 494 -22.14 -15.09 16.86
CA GLY A 494 -22.71 -14.29 15.77
C GLY A 494 -22.59 -12.77 15.93
N ASN A 495 -22.08 -12.26 17.06
CA ASN A 495 -21.86 -10.84 17.25
C ASN A 495 -20.36 -10.51 17.25
N PRO A 496 -19.86 -9.82 16.21
CA PRO A 496 -18.45 -9.44 16.15
C PRO A 496 -18.10 -8.39 17.19
N ILE A 497 -16.91 -8.52 17.78
CA ILE A 497 -16.23 -7.41 18.47
C ILE A 497 -15.35 -6.70 17.43
N GLN A 498 -15.43 -5.37 17.38
CA GLN A 498 -14.67 -4.55 16.45
C GLN A 498 -13.65 -3.69 17.19
N ILE A 499 -12.43 -3.66 16.66
CA ILE A 499 -11.33 -2.82 17.08
C ILE A 499 -11.01 -1.89 15.91
N SER A 500 -11.09 -0.58 16.13
CA SER A 500 -10.79 0.42 15.11
C SER A 500 -9.74 1.37 15.63
N THR A 501 -8.58 1.36 14.98
CA THR A 501 -7.45 2.27 15.22
C THR A 501 -7.27 3.21 14.02
N THR A 502 -6.23 4.04 14.05
CA THR A 502 -5.89 4.94 12.93
C THR A 502 -5.46 4.20 11.66
N SER A 503 -4.86 3.01 11.78
CA SER A 503 -4.32 2.27 10.64
C SER A 503 -4.72 0.80 10.57
N ILE A 504 -5.35 0.24 11.61
CA ILE A 504 -5.84 -1.14 11.68
C ILE A 504 -7.33 -1.12 12.04
N GLN A 505 -8.13 -1.78 11.23
CA GLN A 505 -9.51 -2.12 11.53
C GLN A 505 -9.61 -3.63 11.59
N MET A 506 -10.08 -4.16 12.71
CA MET A 506 -10.13 -5.59 12.97
C MET A 506 -11.50 -5.95 13.54
N SER A 507 -12.10 -6.99 12.97
CA SER A 507 -13.29 -7.61 13.53
C SER A 507 -13.04 -9.07 13.85
N VAL A 508 -13.48 -9.48 15.04
CA VAL A 508 -13.36 -10.84 15.54
C VAL A 508 -14.74 -11.35 15.91
N ASN A 509 -15.14 -12.49 15.36
CA ASN A 509 -16.46 -13.06 15.58
C ASN A 509 -16.38 -14.57 15.82
N ARG A 510 -17.11 -15.08 16.82
CA ARG A 510 -17.34 -16.52 16.99
C ARG A 510 -18.62 -16.93 16.29
N ILE A 511 -18.53 -17.75 15.25
CA ILE A 511 -19.68 -18.22 14.47
C ILE A 511 -19.60 -19.69 14.15
N ARG A 512 -20.75 -20.31 13.89
CA ARG A 512 -20.79 -21.64 13.29
C ARG A 512 -20.46 -21.53 11.80
N ALA A 513 -19.76 -22.52 11.27
CA ALA A 513 -19.41 -22.56 9.85
C ALA A 513 -20.62 -22.47 8.90
N SER A 514 -21.80 -22.96 9.31
CA SER A 514 -23.06 -22.83 8.57
C SER A 514 -23.58 -21.40 8.46
N ASP A 515 -23.23 -20.56 9.43
CA ASP A 515 -23.73 -19.20 9.59
C ASP A 515 -22.71 -18.17 9.08
N LEU A 516 -21.65 -18.63 8.40
CA LEU A 516 -20.66 -17.76 7.76
C LEU A 516 -21.28 -16.99 6.60
N ASP A 517 -21.29 -15.67 6.73
CA ASP A 517 -21.77 -14.78 5.68
C ASP A 517 -20.96 -14.93 4.39
N VAL A 518 -21.67 -14.90 3.26
CA VAL A 518 -21.06 -14.91 1.92
C VAL A 518 -20.23 -13.65 1.69
N PHE A 519 -20.63 -12.53 2.30
CA PHE A 519 -19.95 -11.24 2.17
C PHE A 519 -19.48 -10.76 3.53
N LEU A 520 -18.16 -10.62 3.67
CA LEU A 520 -17.53 -10.02 4.84
C LEU A 520 -17.00 -8.63 4.47
N PHE A 521 -17.13 -7.69 5.41
CA PHE A 521 -16.70 -6.31 5.24
C PHE A 521 -15.83 -5.93 6.42
N GLU A 522 -14.71 -5.27 6.14
CA GLU A 522 -13.89 -4.63 7.17
C GLU A 522 -13.26 -3.37 6.58
N GLY A 523 -13.50 -2.25 7.25
CA GLY A 523 -13.16 -0.94 6.71
C GLY A 523 -13.86 -0.62 5.39
N LEU A 524 -13.05 -0.27 4.38
CA LEU A 524 -13.54 -0.11 3.01
C LEU A 524 -13.47 -1.40 2.19
N GLY A 525 -12.81 -2.44 2.70
CA GLY A 525 -12.59 -3.69 1.98
C GLY A 525 -13.80 -4.62 2.04
N LYS A 526 -13.89 -5.51 1.03
CA LYS A 526 -14.92 -6.54 0.95
C LYS A 526 -14.30 -7.88 0.53
N ILE A 527 -14.72 -8.96 1.18
CA ILE A 527 -14.37 -10.35 0.83
C ILE A 527 -15.66 -11.10 0.52
N GLU A 528 -15.70 -11.76 -0.63
CA GLU A 528 -16.77 -12.68 -1.01
C GLU A 528 -16.24 -14.12 -0.96
N LEU A 529 -16.90 -14.94 -0.15
CA LEU A 529 -16.49 -16.29 0.18
C LEU A 529 -17.47 -17.33 -0.39
N PRO A 530 -16.98 -18.47 -0.88
CA PRO A 530 -17.80 -19.66 -1.01
C PRO A 530 -18.12 -20.24 0.38
N SER A 531 -18.92 -21.33 0.43
CA SER A 531 -19.23 -21.99 1.70
C SER A 531 -17.96 -22.44 2.42
N PHE A 532 -17.97 -22.49 3.76
CA PHE A 532 -16.79 -22.90 4.54
C PHE A 532 -16.26 -24.28 4.12
N CYS A 533 -17.13 -25.21 3.75
CA CYS A 533 -16.70 -26.54 3.30
C CYS A 533 -16.05 -26.53 1.90
N ASP A 534 -16.45 -25.61 1.01
CA ASP A 534 -15.74 -25.36 -0.24
C ASP A 534 -14.36 -24.72 0.02
N LEU A 535 -14.23 -23.87 1.04
CA LEU A 535 -12.96 -23.25 1.46
C LEU A 535 -11.94 -24.29 1.91
N VAL A 536 -12.31 -25.19 2.83
CA VAL A 536 -11.38 -26.24 3.34
C VAL A 536 -11.17 -27.39 2.34
N GLY A 537 -11.88 -27.40 1.22
CA GLY A 537 -11.71 -28.40 0.17
C GLY A 537 -12.17 -29.80 0.60
N TYR A 538 -13.29 -29.89 1.33
CA TYR A 538 -13.83 -31.15 1.82
C TYR A 538 -14.34 -32.01 0.65
N ASN A 539 -13.54 -33.01 0.26
CA ASN A 539 -13.93 -34.08 -0.65
C ASN A 539 -13.43 -35.39 -0.03
N GLN A 540 -14.15 -36.52 -0.21
CA GLN A 540 -13.86 -37.78 0.50
C GLN A 540 -12.41 -38.33 0.34
N THR A 541 -11.61 -37.76 -0.58
CA THR A 541 -10.22 -38.15 -0.87
C THR A 541 -9.14 -37.28 -0.19
N THR A 542 -9.47 -36.13 0.41
CA THR A 542 -8.49 -35.17 1.01
C THR A 542 -8.42 -35.18 2.55
N ILE A 543 -9.11 -36.13 3.19
CA ILE A 543 -9.31 -36.23 4.65
C ILE A 543 -7.98 -36.29 5.44
N SER A 544 -6.87 -36.73 4.81
CA SER A 544 -5.58 -36.90 5.49
C SER A 544 -4.88 -35.59 5.92
N ASN A 545 -5.16 -34.45 5.27
CA ASN A 545 -4.40 -33.21 5.52
C ASN A 545 -4.98 -32.35 6.64
N PHE A 546 -6.27 -32.53 6.98
CA PHE A 546 -6.96 -31.73 7.99
C PHE A 546 -7.38 -32.54 9.24
N SER A 547 -6.92 -33.80 9.37
CA SER A 547 -7.23 -34.65 10.53
C SER A 547 -6.73 -34.09 11.87
N ASN A 548 -5.77 -33.18 11.83
CA ASN A 548 -5.26 -32.51 13.03
C ASN A 548 -6.16 -31.35 13.50
N TYR A 549 -7.02 -30.83 12.62
CA TYR A 549 -7.86 -29.66 12.91
C TYR A 549 -9.32 -30.03 13.21
N PHE A 550 -9.82 -31.14 12.63
CA PHE A 550 -11.22 -31.59 12.78
C PHE A 550 -11.30 -33.09 13.12
N ASP A 551 -12.33 -33.48 13.87
CA ASP A 551 -12.67 -34.90 14.11
C ASP A 551 -13.55 -35.43 12.97
N TRP A 552 -12.98 -36.14 12.00
CA TRP A 552 -13.65 -36.52 10.75
C TRP A 552 -14.62 -37.71 10.86
N ASN A 553 -15.00 -38.13 12.08
CA ASN A 553 -15.87 -39.29 12.28
C ASN A 553 -17.37 -39.01 12.00
N ASP A 554 -17.77 -37.77 11.71
CA ASP A 554 -19.17 -37.39 11.43
C ASP A 554 -19.29 -36.50 10.17
N LEU A 555 -20.16 -36.87 9.23
CA LEU A 555 -20.28 -36.24 7.90
C LEU A 555 -20.83 -34.79 7.96
N ASN A 556 -21.42 -34.40 9.11
CA ASN A 556 -21.98 -33.07 9.37
C ASN A 556 -21.03 -32.13 10.13
N ASN A 557 -19.75 -32.52 10.33
CA ASN A 557 -18.87 -31.78 11.23
C ASN A 557 -18.37 -30.44 10.66
N CYS A 558 -18.11 -30.36 9.33
CA CYS A 558 -17.61 -29.13 8.71
C CYS A 558 -18.57 -27.93 8.85
N THR A 559 -19.89 -28.15 8.80
CA THR A 559 -20.89 -27.06 8.89
C THR A 559 -21.22 -26.67 10.34
N ASN A 560 -21.03 -27.58 11.29
CA ASN A 560 -21.37 -27.35 12.70
C ASN A 560 -20.16 -26.92 13.56
N GLU A 561 -18.96 -26.89 12.98
CA GLU A 561 -17.76 -26.43 13.67
C GLU A 561 -17.93 -24.97 14.13
N LEU A 562 -17.54 -24.71 15.37
CA LEU A 562 -17.43 -23.35 15.89
C LEU A 562 -16.09 -22.75 15.47
N LEU A 563 -16.16 -21.64 14.74
CA LEU A 563 -15.03 -20.92 14.20
C LEU A 563 -14.89 -19.57 14.87
N THR A 564 -13.65 -19.17 15.13
CA THR A 564 -13.30 -17.77 15.32
C THR A 564 -12.89 -17.20 13.97
N VAL A 565 -13.61 -16.21 13.49
CA VAL A 565 -13.34 -15.49 12.25
C VAL A 565 -12.69 -14.17 12.59
N GLN A 566 -11.49 -13.95 12.04
CA GLN A 566 -10.75 -12.70 12.18
C GLN A 566 -10.63 -12.07 10.80
N ILE A 567 -11.17 -10.87 10.63
CA ILE A 567 -10.99 -10.05 9.42
C ILE A 567 -10.27 -8.76 9.81
N ILE A 568 -9.26 -8.38 9.03
CA ILE A 568 -8.43 -7.21 9.28
C ILE A 568 -8.29 -6.42 7.99
N SER A 569 -8.49 -5.11 8.06
CA SER A 569 -8.08 -4.15 7.06
C SER A 569 -7.00 -3.22 7.63
N LYS A 570 -5.91 -3.02 6.89
CA LYS A 570 -4.86 -2.06 7.26
C LYS A 570 -4.81 -0.93 6.24
N ALA A 571 -4.60 0.30 6.70
CA ALA A 571 -4.55 1.49 5.85
C ALA A 571 -3.37 1.49 4.86
N SER A 572 -2.32 0.70 5.13
CA SER A 572 -1.20 0.51 4.21
C SER A 572 -0.60 -0.88 4.35
N ALA A 573 -0.22 -1.50 3.24
CA ALA A 573 0.54 -2.74 3.24
C ALA A 573 1.91 -2.56 3.94
N PRO A 574 2.20 -3.29 5.05
CA PRO A 574 3.36 -3.05 5.92
C PRO A 574 4.73 -3.12 5.24
N SER A 575 4.91 -3.96 4.21
CA SER A 575 6.21 -4.20 3.59
C SER A 575 6.43 -3.60 2.20
N GLY A 576 5.42 -3.00 1.53
CA GLY A 576 5.56 -2.19 0.29
C GLY A 576 6.30 -2.75 -0.95
N PHE A 577 7.07 -3.83 -0.81
CA PHE A 577 8.06 -4.35 -1.74
C PHE A 577 7.74 -5.80 -2.09
N ASN A 578 7.78 -6.10 -3.38
CA ASN A 578 8.03 -7.45 -3.87
C ASN A 578 9.54 -7.62 -4.07
N SER A 579 10.01 -8.86 -4.28
CA SER A 579 11.42 -9.17 -4.59
C SER A 579 12.01 -8.32 -5.74
N ASP A 580 11.15 -7.73 -6.57
CA ASP A 580 11.53 -7.04 -7.79
C ASP A 580 11.40 -5.49 -7.69
N ASN A 581 11.01 -4.91 -6.53
CA ASN A 581 10.78 -3.46 -6.34
C ASN A 581 9.85 -2.79 -7.39
N GLU A 582 9.00 -3.56 -8.06
CA GLU A 582 8.34 -3.15 -9.31
C GLU A 582 7.05 -2.36 -9.11
N THR A 583 6.40 -2.45 -7.95
CA THR A 583 5.00 -2.03 -7.78
C THR A 583 4.79 -1.24 -6.49
N LYS A 584 4.03 -0.14 -6.55
CA LYS A 584 3.68 0.69 -5.39
C LYS A 584 2.63 0.02 -4.49
N ILE A 585 2.96 -1.14 -3.89
CA ILE A 585 2.04 -1.93 -3.06
C ILE A 585 1.67 -1.18 -1.77
N GLY A 586 2.63 -0.43 -1.20
CA GLY A 586 2.37 0.40 -0.01
C GLY A 586 1.51 1.64 -0.26
N LEU A 587 0.96 1.78 -1.47
CA LEU A 587 -0.11 2.73 -1.82
C LEU A 587 -1.51 2.08 -1.88
N SER A 588 -1.64 0.86 -1.36
CA SER A 588 -2.92 0.19 -1.18
C SER A 588 -3.10 -0.20 0.28
N ASN A 589 -4.36 -0.27 0.70
CA ASN A 589 -4.73 -0.94 1.93
C ASN A 589 -4.40 -2.44 1.81
N SER A 590 -4.17 -3.10 2.94
CA SER A 590 -4.14 -4.56 3.01
C SER A 590 -5.41 -5.13 3.63
N LEU A 591 -5.72 -6.37 3.27
CA LEU A 591 -6.90 -7.11 3.71
C LEU A 591 -6.50 -8.55 4.06
N SER A 592 -6.90 -9.04 5.22
CA SER A 592 -6.58 -10.38 5.71
C SER A 592 -7.81 -11.02 6.34
N LEU A 593 -7.97 -12.32 6.13
CA LEU A 593 -9.04 -13.13 6.72
C LEU A 593 -8.45 -14.46 7.20
N LYS A 594 -8.68 -14.77 8.48
CA LYS A 594 -8.25 -16.02 9.10
C LYS A 594 -9.38 -16.69 9.86
N PHE A 595 -9.27 -18.01 9.95
CA PHE A 595 -10.16 -18.87 10.72
C PHE A 595 -9.35 -19.59 11.79
N PHE A 596 -9.86 -19.62 13.01
CA PHE A 596 -9.30 -20.44 14.09
C PHE A 596 -10.35 -21.43 14.58
N ASN A 597 -9.92 -22.64 14.91
CA ASN A 597 -10.80 -23.65 15.50
C ASN A 597 -11.03 -23.41 16.99
N SER A 598 -11.87 -24.25 17.59
CA SER A 598 -12.15 -24.26 19.04
C SER A 598 -10.91 -24.44 19.94
N LYS A 599 -9.78 -24.90 19.41
CA LYS A 599 -8.50 -25.04 20.13
C LYS A 599 -7.56 -23.83 19.92
N LYS A 600 -8.06 -22.73 19.36
CA LYS A 600 -7.28 -21.51 19.05
C LYS A 600 -6.17 -21.74 18.01
N ILE A 601 -6.29 -22.77 17.19
CA ILE A 601 -5.32 -23.09 16.12
C ILE A 601 -5.86 -22.57 14.79
N GLU A 602 -5.02 -21.87 14.02
CA GLU A 602 -5.35 -21.39 12.68
C GLU A 602 -5.69 -22.56 11.75
N ILE A 603 -6.76 -22.41 10.96
CA ILE A 603 -7.17 -23.33 9.90
C ILE A 603 -6.69 -22.74 8.57
N PRO A 604 -5.56 -23.21 8.01
CA PRO A 604 -4.99 -22.59 6.82
C PRO A 604 -5.79 -22.95 5.55
N ILE A 605 -6.33 -21.94 4.86
CA ILE A 605 -6.99 -22.12 3.57
C ILE A 605 -5.97 -21.90 2.45
N ARG A 606 -5.47 -22.99 1.85
CA ARG A 606 -4.42 -22.93 0.81
C ARG A 606 -4.90 -23.21 -0.60
N ASN A 607 -6.01 -23.94 -0.75
CA ASN A 607 -6.55 -24.30 -2.06
C ASN A 607 -8.03 -24.67 -1.94
N SER A 608 -8.89 -23.65 -2.00
CA SER A 608 -10.33 -23.83 -2.04
C SER A 608 -10.80 -24.44 -3.37
N ILE A 609 -11.89 -25.20 -3.31
CA ILE A 609 -12.56 -25.75 -4.49
C ILE A 609 -13.11 -24.63 -5.38
N LYS A 610 -13.70 -23.60 -4.76
CA LYS A 610 -14.26 -22.42 -5.43
C LYS A 610 -13.37 -21.19 -5.21
N PRO A 611 -13.33 -20.24 -6.15
CA PRO A 611 -12.54 -19.03 -5.97
C PRO A 611 -13.10 -18.16 -4.84
N ILE A 612 -12.21 -17.38 -4.25
CA ILE A 612 -12.46 -16.32 -3.28
C ILE A 612 -12.25 -14.99 -4.00
N HIS A 613 -13.20 -14.07 -3.84
CA HIS A 613 -13.13 -12.75 -4.46
C HIS A 613 -12.82 -11.68 -3.40
N LEU A 614 -11.81 -10.86 -3.67
CA LEU A 614 -11.31 -9.82 -2.77
C LEU A 614 -11.46 -8.46 -3.45
N PHE A 615 -12.05 -7.49 -2.75
CA PHE A 615 -12.15 -6.11 -3.22
C PHE A 615 -11.30 -5.24 -2.31
N ILE A 616 -10.06 -5.03 -2.72
CA ILE A 616 -9.04 -4.36 -1.91
C ILE A 616 -9.11 -2.84 -2.18
N PRO A 617 -9.35 -2.00 -1.17
CA PRO A 617 -9.46 -0.56 -1.36
C PRO A 617 -8.11 0.06 -1.73
N ARG A 618 -8.15 1.02 -2.66
CA ARG A 618 -6.99 1.86 -3.01
C ARG A 618 -6.85 3.00 -2.00
N ASP A 619 -5.62 3.43 -1.76
CA ASP A 619 -5.37 4.59 -0.89
C ASP A 619 -5.99 5.85 -1.53
N PRO A 620 -6.93 6.54 -0.84
CA PRO A 620 -7.61 7.71 -1.39
C PRO A 620 -6.69 8.92 -1.59
N SER A 621 -5.50 8.94 -0.98
CA SER A 621 -4.52 10.02 -1.16
C SER A 621 -3.76 9.93 -2.49
N VAL A 622 -3.86 8.79 -3.20
CA VAL A 622 -3.17 8.56 -4.46
C VAL A 622 -4.05 9.03 -5.60
N SER A 623 -3.52 9.94 -6.43
CA SER A 623 -4.21 10.37 -7.63
C SER A 623 -4.37 9.20 -8.60
N PHE A 624 -5.62 8.82 -8.84
CA PHE A 624 -5.95 7.86 -9.89
C PHE A 624 -5.78 8.53 -11.27
N PRO A 625 -5.30 7.82 -12.31
CA PRO A 625 -5.17 8.40 -13.64
C PRO A 625 -6.48 9.02 -14.14
N GLU A 626 -6.43 10.29 -14.52
CA GLU A 626 -7.60 10.97 -15.09
C GLU A 626 -7.81 10.57 -16.55
N PHE A 627 -9.03 10.76 -17.03
CA PHE A 627 -9.32 10.66 -18.44
C PHE A 627 -8.69 11.84 -19.19
N TYR A 628 -7.97 11.56 -20.26
CA TYR A 628 -7.49 12.59 -21.17
C TYR A 628 -8.38 12.63 -22.41
N PHE A 629 -8.62 13.85 -22.91
CA PHE A 629 -9.46 14.10 -24.07
C PHE A 629 -8.66 13.88 -25.36
N VAL A 630 -9.25 13.16 -26.30
CA VAL A 630 -8.67 12.93 -27.63
C VAL A 630 -9.48 13.71 -28.66
N ASN A 631 -8.88 14.78 -29.20
CA ASN A 631 -9.45 15.56 -30.28
C ASN A 631 -9.13 14.89 -31.63
N THR A 632 -10.11 14.24 -32.22
CA THR A 632 -9.96 13.45 -33.44
C THR A 632 -9.75 14.32 -34.70
N SER A 633 -10.14 15.60 -34.65
CA SER A 633 -9.96 16.55 -35.76
C SER A 633 -8.51 16.98 -36.02
N GLU A 634 -7.62 16.75 -35.06
CA GLU A 634 -6.18 17.06 -35.16
C GLU A 634 -5.38 15.97 -35.88
N PHE A 635 -6.00 14.81 -36.16
CA PHE A 635 -5.33 13.66 -36.76
C PHE A 635 -5.49 13.66 -38.29
N ASP A 636 -4.38 13.40 -38.97
CA ASP A 636 -4.32 13.38 -40.43
C ASP A 636 -5.05 12.14 -40.98
N ASN A 637 -5.94 12.35 -41.97
CA ASN A 637 -6.78 11.30 -42.61
C ASN A 637 -5.97 10.17 -43.29
N SER A 638 -4.64 10.28 -43.29
CA SER A 638 -3.69 9.31 -43.82
C SER A 638 -3.32 8.20 -42.83
N SER A 639 -3.69 8.33 -41.55
CA SER A 639 -3.40 7.35 -40.50
C SER A 639 -4.48 6.25 -40.43
N GLN A 640 -4.05 4.98 -40.30
CA GLN A 640 -4.93 3.80 -40.32
C GLN A 640 -5.71 3.59 -39.01
N PHE A 641 -5.22 4.18 -37.92
CA PHE A 641 -5.74 4.11 -36.56
C PHE A 641 -5.10 5.23 -35.73
N LEU A 642 -5.75 5.61 -34.63
CA LEU A 642 -5.16 6.50 -33.64
C LEU A 642 -4.18 5.69 -32.79
N ALA A 643 -2.89 5.98 -32.96
CA ALA A 643 -1.80 5.28 -32.30
C ALA A 643 -1.48 5.95 -30.95
N ASN A 644 -1.75 5.24 -29.85
CA ASN A 644 -1.27 5.61 -28.53
C ASN A 644 -0.14 4.69 -28.10
N GLN A 645 0.69 5.18 -27.18
CA GLN A 645 1.74 4.38 -26.57
C GLN A 645 1.88 4.66 -25.10
N PHE A 646 2.29 3.64 -24.37
CA PHE A 646 2.76 3.77 -22.99
C PHE A 646 3.82 2.71 -22.70
N ILE A 647 4.50 2.87 -21.57
CA ILE A 647 5.52 1.94 -21.11
C ILE A 647 4.94 1.15 -19.94
N LEU A 648 4.88 -0.17 -20.08
CA LEU A 648 4.65 -1.07 -18.96
C LEU A 648 5.96 -1.26 -18.20
N SER A 649 6.02 -0.79 -16.95
CA SER A 649 7.18 -0.92 -16.08
C SER A 649 7.20 -2.23 -15.28
N THR A 650 6.10 -2.97 -15.23
CA THR A 650 5.90 -4.10 -14.30
C THR A 650 5.59 -5.40 -15.02
N SER A 651 6.27 -6.48 -14.65
CA SER A 651 6.07 -7.81 -15.25
C SER A 651 4.77 -8.49 -14.79
N ASN A 652 4.23 -8.12 -13.63
CA ASN A 652 3.22 -8.89 -12.93
C ASN A 652 1.91 -8.11 -12.68
N ALA A 653 1.38 -7.46 -13.72
CA ALA A 653 0.16 -6.65 -13.61
C ALA A 653 -0.80 -6.87 -14.78
N SER A 654 -2.08 -6.56 -14.56
CA SER A 654 -3.10 -6.47 -15.61
C SER A 654 -3.07 -5.09 -16.26
N LEU A 655 -3.54 -5.03 -17.51
CA LEU A 655 -3.67 -3.78 -18.25
C LEU A 655 -5.15 -3.44 -18.45
N HIS A 656 -5.51 -2.21 -18.08
CA HIS A 656 -6.84 -1.65 -18.22
C HIS A 656 -6.80 -0.42 -19.12
N ILE A 657 -7.60 -0.45 -20.18
CA ILE A 657 -7.77 0.68 -21.10
C ILE A 657 -9.24 1.03 -21.14
N ASN A 658 -9.56 2.24 -20.70
CA ASN A 658 -10.92 2.73 -20.67
C ASN A 658 -11.12 3.71 -21.82
N LEU A 659 -12.12 3.44 -22.65
CA LEU A 659 -12.56 4.32 -23.73
C LEU A 659 -13.97 4.81 -23.41
N LYS A 660 -14.14 6.12 -23.25
CA LYS A 660 -15.43 6.75 -23.03
C LYS A 660 -15.80 7.59 -24.26
N PRO A 661 -16.71 7.11 -25.11
CA PRO A 661 -17.14 7.88 -26.27
C PRO A 661 -18.01 9.07 -25.85
N LEU A 662 -18.04 10.13 -26.65
CA LEU A 662 -18.98 11.24 -26.44
C LEU A 662 -20.40 10.93 -26.93
N ASP A 663 -20.53 9.98 -27.86
CA ASP A 663 -21.81 9.55 -28.43
C ASP A 663 -22.06 8.05 -28.19
N ASN A 664 -23.34 7.69 -28.11
CA ASN A 664 -23.81 6.33 -27.85
C ASN A 664 -24.11 5.54 -29.14
N PHE A 665 -23.77 6.08 -30.33
CA PHE A 665 -24.02 5.41 -31.62
C PHE A 665 -22.74 4.99 -32.36
N THR A 666 -21.58 5.10 -31.71
CA THR A 666 -20.27 4.86 -32.34
C THR A 666 -19.64 3.60 -31.77
N GLY A 667 -19.20 2.70 -32.66
CA GLY A 667 -18.45 1.49 -32.30
C GLY A 667 -16.96 1.65 -32.59
N TYR A 668 -16.11 0.95 -31.82
CA TYR A 668 -14.66 1.06 -31.93
C TYR A 668 -14.00 -0.32 -32.00
N LEU A 669 -12.95 -0.42 -32.80
CA LEU A 669 -11.99 -1.53 -32.79
C LEU A 669 -10.74 -1.06 -32.06
N MET A 670 -10.34 -1.79 -31.00
CA MET A 670 -9.07 -1.56 -30.31
C MET A 670 -8.12 -2.73 -30.58
N THR A 671 -6.85 -2.41 -30.79
CA THR A 671 -5.79 -3.37 -31.08
C THR A 671 -4.57 -3.06 -30.22
N ILE A 672 -3.82 -4.10 -29.82
CA ILE A 672 -2.62 -3.98 -29.02
C ILE A 672 -1.48 -4.78 -29.64
N LYS A 673 -0.27 -4.19 -29.57
CA LYS A 673 0.99 -4.84 -29.90
C LYS A 673 2.06 -4.47 -28.88
N PHE A 674 2.73 -5.47 -28.33
CA PHE A 674 3.89 -5.33 -27.45
C PHE A 674 5.16 -5.12 -28.29
N GLY A 675 6.02 -4.22 -27.84
CA GLY A 675 7.32 -3.89 -28.44
C GLY A 675 7.27 -3.07 -29.73
N SER A 676 6.10 -2.88 -30.35
CA SER A 676 5.93 -2.08 -31.57
C SER A 676 4.50 -1.59 -31.71
N MET A 677 4.25 -0.61 -32.59
CA MET A 677 2.89 -0.15 -32.89
C MET A 677 2.11 -1.23 -33.67
N PRO A 678 0.81 -1.43 -33.38
CA PRO A 678 -0.01 -2.38 -34.13
C PRO A 678 -0.09 -1.95 -35.60
N VAL A 679 -0.02 -2.90 -36.53
CA VAL A 679 -0.20 -2.61 -37.96
C VAL A 679 -1.21 -3.60 -38.51
N ILE A 680 -2.38 -3.10 -38.93
CA ILE A 680 -3.41 -3.92 -39.56
C ILE A 680 -3.07 -4.03 -41.04
N LYS A 681 -2.51 -5.16 -41.46
CA LYS A 681 -2.35 -5.56 -42.87
C LYS A 681 -3.31 -6.72 -43.16
N GLU A 682 -3.46 -7.10 -44.42
CA GLU A 682 -4.25 -8.27 -44.84
C GLU A 682 -3.88 -9.58 -44.10
N ASN A 683 -2.68 -9.67 -43.50
CA ASN A 683 -2.26 -10.79 -42.64
C ASN A 683 -2.31 -10.45 -41.15
N LEU A 684 -3.18 -11.18 -40.43
CA LEU A 684 -3.58 -11.03 -39.02
C LEU A 684 -2.53 -11.47 -37.97
N THR A 685 -1.33 -11.90 -38.40
CA THR A 685 -0.33 -12.52 -37.50
C THR A 685 0.49 -11.55 -36.66
N ASN A 686 0.23 -10.23 -36.76
CA ASN A 686 1.08 -9.20 -36.17
C ASN A 686 0.45 -8.45 -34.97
N LEU A 687 -0.73 -8.85 -34.50
CA LEU A 687 -1.38 -8.27 -33.32
C LEU A 687 -1.29 -9.25 -32.14
N ASP A 688 -1.19 -8.72 -30.93
CA ASP A 688 -1.18 -9.56 -29.72
C ASP A 688 -2.59 -9.72 -29.14
N LYS A 689 -3.42 -8.67 -29.17
CA LYS A 689 -4.86 -8.72 -28.81
C LYS A 689 -5.65 -7.65 -29.57
N TRP A 690 -6.93 -7.91 -29.80
CA TRP A 690 -7.88 -6.94 -30.34
C TRP A 690 -9.30 -7.23 -29.84
N GLU A 691 -10.15 -6.19 -29.74
CA GLU A 691 -11.55 -6.31 -29.33
C GLU A 691 -12.42 -5.25 -30.02
N ILE A 692 -13.71 -5.59 -30.21
CA ILE A 692 -14.72 -4.69 -30.79
C ILE A 692 -15.68 -4.22 -29.69
N PHE A 693 -15.81 -2.90 -29.58
CA PHE A 693 -16.71 -2.21 -28.66
C PHE A 693 -17.94 -1.71 -29.39
N CYS A 694 -19.10 -2.12 -28.88
CA CYS A 694 -20.41 -1.73 -29.39
C CYS A 694 -21.21 -1.06 -28.25
N PRO A 695 -21.87 0.08 -28.49
CA PRO A 695 -22.70 0.73 -27.49
C PRO A 695 -23.92 -0.12 -27.08
N ASN A 696 -24.39 0.05 -25.85
CA ASN A 696 -25.56 -0.62 -25.24
C ASN A 696 -25.44 -2.13 -24.90
N GLU A 697 -24.23 -2.68 -24.71
CA GLU A 697 -24.03 -4.05 -24.20
C GLU A 697 -23.66 -4.10 -22.71
N GLU A 698 -23.73 -5.28 -22.07
CA GLU A 698 -23.39 -5.47 -20.65
C GLU A 698 -21.90 -5.17 -20.30
N GLN A 699 -21.00 -5.14 -21.30
CA GLN A 699 -19.62 -4.64 -21.14
C GLN A 699 -19.54 -3.10 -21.03
N PHE A 700 -20.66 -2.42 -21.26
CA PHE A 700 -20.83 -0.99 -21.02
C PHE A 700 -21.02 -0.81 -19.52
N SER A 701 -19.97 -0.36 -18.84
CA SER A 701 -20.11 0.04 -17.42
C SER A 701 -21.27 1.04 -17.28
N SER A 702 -21.93 1.05 -16.13
CA SER A 702 -23.07 1.94 -15.82
C SER A 702 -22.78 3.44 -16.02
N ASN A 703 -21.51 3.83 -16.25
CA ASN A 703 -21.04 5.19 -16.51
C ASN A 703 -20.70 5.49 -17.99
N GLY A 704 -21.05 4.59 -18.92
CA GLY A 704 -20.85 4.81 -20.37
C GLY A 704 -19.40 4.70 -20.84
N THR A 705 -18.62 3.81 -20.24
CA THR A 705 -17.21 3.59 -20.57
C THR A 705 -16.98 2.14 -20.97
N PHE A 706 -16.29 1.92 -22.09
CA PHE A 706 -15.79 0.63 -22.53
C PHE A 706 -14.48 0.28 -21.83
N LEU A 707 -14.35 -0.97 -21.38
CA LEU A 707 -13.13 -1.49 -20.77
C LEU A 707 -12.50 -2.53 -21.70
N PHE A 708 -11.28 -2.27 -22.15
CA PHE A 708 -10.39 -3.28 -22.70
C PHE A 708 -9.50 -3.80 -21.57
N PHE A 709 -9.60 -5.09 -21.26
CA PHE A 709 -8.89 -5.72 -20.16
C PHE A 709 -7.95 -6.80 -20.66
N MET A 710 -6.70 -6.78 -20.17
CA MET A 710 -5.78 -7.90 -20.31
C MET A 710 -5.31 -8.38 -18.95
N ASN A 711 -5.47 -9.67 -18.70
CA ASN A 711 -5.02 -10.27 -17.46
C ASN A 711 -3.48 -10.48 -17.47
N LYS A 712 -2.92 -10.86 -16.31
CA LYS A 712 -1.49 -11.12 -16.16
C LYS A 712 -0.95 -12.18 -17.14
N THR A 713 -1.74 -13.21 -17.45
CA THR A 713 -1.31 -14.28 -18.37
C THR A 713 -1.22 -13.82 -19.82
N GLU A 714 -2.09 -12.90 -20.24
CA GLU A 714 -2.08 -12.31 -21.58
C GLU A 714 -0.94 -11.29 -21.74
N VAL A 715 -0.63 -10.51 -20.68
CA VAL A 715 0.53 -9.60 -20.67
C VAL A 715 1.86 -10.37 -20.64
N ASN A 716 1.86 -11.58 -20.05
CA ASN A 716 2.97 -12.53 -20.05
C ASN A 716 4.33 -11.94 -19.65
N GLY A 717 4.38 -11.14 -18.59
CA GLY A 717 5.65 -10.59 -18.10
C GLY A 717 6.24 -9.45 -18.92
N PHE A 718 5.55 -8.99 -19.99
CA PHE A 718 6.12 -8.00 -20.90
C PHE A 718 6.39 -6.66 -20.20
N LYS A 719 7.63 -6.20 -20.32
CA LYS A 719 8.06 -4.87 -19.89
C LYS A 719 8.52 -4.06 -21.10
N GLY A 720 8.16 -2.80 -21.11
CA GLY A 720 8.56 -1.86 -22.15
C GLY A 720 7.37 -1.35 -22.95
N PHE A 721 7.64 -1.09 -24.23
CA PHE A 721 6.74 -0.37 -25.12
C PHE A 721 5.44 -1.15 -25.43
N VAL A 722 4.29 -0.52 -25.23
CA VAL A 722 2.99 -1.04 -25.69
C VAL A 722 2.37 -0.06 -26.67
N GLY A 723 2.13 -0.54 -27.90
CA GLY A 723 1.38 0.20 -28.90
C GLY A 723 -0.09 -0.14 -28.85
N VAL A 724 -0.96 0.87 -28.85
CA VAL A 724 -2.41 0.74 -28.89
C VAL A 724 -2.94 1.43 -30.13
N GLY A 725 -3.71 0.71 -30.93
CA GLY A 725 -4.37 1.24 -32.13
C GLY A 725 -5.86 1.25 -31.94
N ILE A 726 -6.48 2.41 -32.12
CA ILE A 726 -7.93 2.60 -32.00
C ILE A 726 -8.48 3.04 -33.35
N ARG A 727 -9.63 2.49 -33.73
CA ARG A 727 -10.28 2.76 -35.02
C ARG A 727 -11.79 2.80 -34.84
N GLU A 728 -12.45 3.75 -35.48
CA GLU A 728 -13.91 3.80 -35.54
C GLU A 728 -14.43 2.73 -36.54
N LEU A 729 -15.53 2.05 -36.20
CA LEU A 729 -16.22 1.15 -37.11
C LEU A 729 -17.00 1.97 -38.15
N ASN A 730 -16.96 1.54 -39.42
CA ASN A 730 -17.83 2.14 -40.43
C ASN A 730 -19.30 1.69 -40.23
N THR A 731 -20.23 2.30 -40.95
CA THR A 731 -21.68 2.01 -40.80
C THR A 731 -22.01 0.55 -41.06
N ASP A 732 -21.41 -0.07 -42.07
CA ASP A 732 -21.68 -1.48 -42.42
C ASP A 732 -21.11 -2.43 -41.35
N GLU A 733 -19.92 -2.15 -40.82
CA GLU A 733 -19.31 -2.88 -39.72
C GLU A 733 -20.13 -2.72 -38.44
N PHE A 734 -20.54 -1.49 -38.11
CA PHE A 734 -21.37 -1.22 -36.94
C PHE A 734 -22.70 -1.99 -37.02
N ASP A 735 -23.34 -1.99 -38.18
CA ASP A 735 -24.57 -2.75 -38.40
C ASP A 735 -24.33 -4.25 -38.29
N GLN A 736 -23.24 -4.78 -38.86
CA GLN A 736 -22.93 -6.22 -38.84
C GLN A 736 -22.54 -6.74 -37.45
N TYR A 737 -21.74 -5.99 -36.70
CA TYR A 737 -21.20 -6.41 -35.39
C TYR A 737 -22.06 -5.96 -34.21
N CYS A 738 -22.62 -4.75 -34.24
CA CYS A 738 -23.30 -4.15 -33.10
C CYS A 738 -24.82 -4.28 -33.16
N ILE A 739 -25.45 -4.05 -34.33
CA ILE A 739 -26.92 -4.06 -34.46
C ILE A 739 -27.46 -5.44 -34.83
N SER A 740 -27.09 -5.94 -36.01
CA SER A 740 -27.62 -7.19 -36.59
C SER A 740 -26.93 -8.45 -36.04
N LYS A 741 -25.72 -8.29 -35.47
CA LYS A 741 -24.89 -9.37 -34.89
C LYS A 741 -24.67 -10.56 -35.84
N ILE A 742 -24.63 -10.28 -37.15
CA ILE A 742 -24.43 -11.30 -38.20
C ILE A 742 -22.99 -11.84 -38.16
N LYS A 743 -22.01 -10.98 -37.85
CA LYS A 743 -20.61 -11.37 -37.64
C LYS A 743 -20.32 -11.53 -36.15
N SER A 744 -19.59 -12.59 -35.79
CA SER A 744 -19.13 -12.80 -34.42
C SER A 744 -18.06 -11.79 -34.05
N LYS A 745 -18.08 -11.28 -32.82
CA LYS A 745 -17.02 -10.41 -32.27
C LYS A 745 -15.64 -11.07 -32.24
N ASN A 746 -15.57 -12.40 -32.36
CA ASN A 746 -14.30 -13.13 -32.47
C ASN A 746 -13.73 -13.12 -33.89
N GLN A 747 -14.46 -12.59 -34.86
CA GLN A 747 -14.02 -12.43 -36.24
C GLN A 747 -13.60 -10.99 -36.49
N MET A 748 -12.31 -10.76 -36.72
CA MET A 748 -11.76 -9.42 -36.91
C MET A 748 -12.37 -8.75 -38.16
N PRO A 749 -12.66 -7.43 -38.12
CA PRO A 749 -13.15 -6.73 -39.30
C PRO A 749 -12.11 -6.75 -40.43
N ASP A 750 -12.61 -6.75 -41.66
CA ASP A 750 -11.76 -6.74 -42.86
C ASP A 750 -10.92 -5.44 -42.91
N TYR A 751 -9.77 -5.48 -43.58
CA TYR A 751 -8.92 -4.31 -43.71
C TYR A 751 -9.60 -3.23 -44.57
N VAL A 752 -9.75 -2.01 -44.02
CA VAL A 752 -10.29 -0.85 -44.71
C VAL A 752 -9.24 0.27 -44.75
N PRO A 753 -8.81 0.73 -45.93
CA PRO A 753 -7.90 1.87 -46.04
C PRO A 753 -8.63 3.21 -45.84
N ASN A 754 -7.99 4.15 -45.14
CA ASN A 754 -8.45 5.51 -44.84
C ASN A 754 -9.72 5.56 -43.99
N ILE A 755 -9.56 5.86 -42.71
CA ILE A 755 -10.66 5.91 -41.75
C ILE A 755 -10.71 7.29 -41.12
N THR A 756 -11.89 7.88 -41.15
CA THR A 756 -12.16 9.18 -40.55
C THR A 756 -12.90 8.96 -39.25
N PHE A 757 -12.35 9.46 -38.16
CA PHE A 757 -13.10 9.58 -36.92
C PHE A 757 -14.19 10.64 -37.08
N THR A 758 -15.38 10.34 -36.59
CA THR A 758 -16.52 11.27 -36.62
C THR A 758 -16.78 11.87 -35.25
N ASN A 759 -16.31 11.22 -34.18
CA ASN A 759 -16.59 11.59 -32.79
C ASN A 759 -15.32 11.56 -31.94
N ASP A 760 -15.16 12.61 -31.12
CA ASP A 760 -14.13 12.65 -30.07
C ASP A 760 -14.47 11.69 -28.92
N PHE A 761 -13.45 11.34 -28.15
CA PHE A 761 -13.60 10.41 -27.02
C PHE A 761 -12.55 10.69 -25.94
N TYR A 762 -12.76 10.09 -24.78
CA TYR A 762 -11.82 10.13 -23.67
C TYR A 762 -11.12 8.77 -23.51
N LEU A 763 -9.84 8.82 -23.19
CA LEU A 763 -9.04 7.64 -22.89
C LEU A 763 -8.44 7.69 -21.49
N ARG A 764 -8.24 6.51 -20.92
CA ARG A 764 -7.50 6.33 -19.68
C ARG A 764 -6.79 4.98 -19.70
N PHE A 765 -5.49 4.99 -19.40
CA PHE A 765 -4.69 3.78 -19.23
C PHE A 765 -4.28 3.64 -17.77
N TYR A 766 -4.38 2.44 -17.23
CA TYR A 766 -3.82 2.12 -15.94
C TYR A 766 -3.48 0.63 -15.86
N SER A 767 -2.54 0.31 -14.99
CA SER A 767 -2.17 -1.07 -14.71
C SER A 767 -2.41 -1.37 -13.23
N SER A 768 -2.92 -2.57 -12.94
CA SER A 768 -3.26 -2.99 -11.59
C SER A 768 -2.66 -4.35 -11.28
N GLY A 769 -2.30 -4.58 -10.02
CA GLY A 769 -1.76 -5.84 -9.56
C GLY A 769 -2.46 -6.33 -8.30
N CYS A 770 -2.51 -7.64 -8.12
CA CYS A 770 -2.96 -8.28 -6.89
C CYS A 770 -1.78 -9.04 -6.29
N TYR A 771 -1.54 -8.82 -5.00
CA TYR A 771 -0.42 -9.41 -4.28
C TYR A 771 -0.89 -10.03 -2.98
N TYR A 772 -0.18 -11.06 -2.55
CA TYR A 772 -0.32 -11.64 -1.23
C TYR A 772 1.03 -11.71 -0.51
N LEU A 773 1.01 -11.58 0.80
CA LEU A 773 2.20 -11.69 1.63
C LEU A 773 2.54 -13.17 1.83
N ASP A 774 3.73 -13.60 1.37
CA ASP A 774 4.21 -14.95 1.60
C ASP A 774 4.80 -15.08 3.01
N ASP A 775 4.15 -15.90 3.83
CA ASP A 775 4.52 -16.13 5.23
C ASP A 775 5.93 -16.68 5.44
N LYS A 776 6.51 -17.36 4.45
CA LYS A 776 7.85 -17.94 4.57
C LYS A 776 8.95 -16.93 4.33
N THR A 777 8.73 -16.04 3.39
CA THR A 777 9.75 -15.15 2.86
C THR A 777 9.56 -13.71 3.32
N GLY A 778 8.36 -13.33 3.77
CA GLY A 778 8.01 -11.98 4.21
C GLY A 778 7.76 -10.99 3.07
N TRP A 779 7.76 -11.46 1.82
CA TRP A 779 7.62 -10.63 0.61
C TRP A 779 6.23 -10.72 -0.02
N TRP A 780 5.84 -9.63 -0.68
CA TRP A 780 4.63 -9.63 -1.50
C TRP A 780 4.88 -10.38 -2.82
N THR A 781 4.00 -11.31 -3.15
CA THR A 781 4.08 -12.09 -4.37
C THR A 781 2.73 -12.13 -5.10
N SER A 782 2.74 -12.41 -6.41
CA SER A 782 1.55 -12.40 -7.27
C SER A 782 1.22 -13.79 -7.85
N HIS A 783 1.69 -14.86 -7.20
CA HIS A 783 1.46 -16.23 -7.64
C HIS A 783 0.08 -16.74 -7.21
N GLY A 784 -0.67 -17.41 -8.10
CA GLY A 784 -1.98 -17.99 -7.73
C GLY A 784 -3.10 -16.97 -7.42
N ILE A 785 -2.88 -15.69 -7.73
CA ILE A 785 -3.84 -14.61 -7.62
C ILE A 785 -3.96 -13.86 -8.95
N GLU A 786 -5.20 -13.52 -9.33
CA GLU A 786 -5.51 -12.86 -10.59
C GLU A 786 -6.31 -11.57 -10.36
N VAL A 787 -6.03 -10.54 -11.16
CA VAL A 787 -6.83 -9.31 -11.20
C VAL A 787 -8.07 -9.56 -12.06
N MET A 788 -9.21 -9.03 -11.64
CA MET A 788 -10.49 -9.17 -12.34
C MET A 788 -10.88 -7.85 -13.07
N PRO A 789 -11.71 -7.93 -14.13
CA PRO A 789 -12.13 -6.76 -14.92
C PRO A 789 -12.85 -5.67 -14.12
N ASP A 790 -13.56 -6.02 -13.04
CA ASP A 790 -14.36 -5.07 -12.24
C ASP A 790 -13.49 -4.11 -11.40
N THR A 791 -12.16 -4.22 -11.51
CA THR A 791 -11.17 -3.31 -10.93
C THR A 791 -11.36 -1.88 -11.41
N ASN A 792 -11.47 -0.96 -10.45
CA ASN A 792 -11.82 0.44 -10.70
C ASN A 792 -10.96 1.41 -9.85
N GLU A 793 -11.37 2.68 -9.80
CA GLU A 793 -10.68 3.75 -9.08
C GLU A 793 -10.72 3.60 -7.55
N LYS A 794 -11.71 2.88 -7.01
CA LYS A 794 -11.88 2.66 -5.56
C LYS A 794 -11.27 1.33 -5.11
N TYR A 795 -11.41 0.29 -5.91
CA TYR A 795 -11.03 -1.08 -5.52
C TYR A 795 -10.22 -1.80 -6.60
N THR A 796 -9.28 -2.62 -6.14
CA THR A 796 -8.66 -3.68 -6.95
C THR A 796 -9.41 -4.98 -6.67
N HIS A 797 -10.05 -5.56 -7.69
CA HIS A 797 -10.77 -6.82 -7.56
C HIS A 797 -9.83 -7.98 -7.87
N CYS A 798 -9.57 -8.84 -6.90
CA CYS A 798 -8.67 -9.97 -7.00
C CYS A 798 -9.44 -11.29 -6.83
N MET A 799 -9.01 -12.32 -7.55
CA MET A 799 -9.50 -13.69 -7.44
C MET A 799 -8.37 -14.61 -6.99
N THR A 800 -8.60 -15.42 -5.95
CA THR A 800 -7.62 -16.38 -5.41
C THR A 800 -8.29 -17.67 -4.93
N LYS A 801 -7.49 -18.68 -4.58
CA LYS A 801 -7.93 -19.93 -3.93
C LYS A 801 -7.33 -20.15 -2.54
N HIS A 802 -6.57 -19.20 -2.03
CA HIS A 802 -6.01 -19.26 -0.67
C HIS A 802 -6.44 -18.03 0.14
N LEU A 803 -6.29 -18.11 1.46
CA LEU A 803 -6.39 -16.97 2.36
C LEU A 803 -5.04 -16.74 3.02
N THR A 804 -4.58 -15.50 2.91
CA THR A 804 -3.35 -14.93 3.47
C THR A 804 -3.64 -13.45 3.71
N GLU A 805 -2.61 -12.61 3.84
CA GLU A 805 -2.77 -11.16 3.75
C GLU A 805 -2.62 -10.72 2.29
N PHE A 806 -3.49 -9.82 1.83
CA PHE A 806 -3.58 -9.36 0.44
C PHE A 806 -3.45 -7.84 0.34
N ALA A 807 -2.88 -7.36 -0.76
CA ALA A 807 -2.80 -5.95 -1.09
C ALA A 807 -2.97 -5.73 -2.60
N GLY A 808 -3.46 -4.55 -2.97
CA GLY A 808 -3.54 -4.11 -4.36
C GLY A 808 -2.26 -3.38 -4.78
N GLY A 809 -2.00 -3.35 -6.09
CA GLY A 809 -1.01 -2.46 -6.69
C GLY A 809 -1.68 -1.54 -7.72
N LEU A 810 -1.27 -0.28 -7.75
CA LEU A 810 -1.59 0.66 -8.83
C LEU A 810 -0.29 1.13 -9.48
N VAL A 811 -0.22 0.98 -10.80
CA VAL A 811 0.87 1.54 -11.60
C VAL A 811 0.29 2.68 -12.43
N ILE A 812 0.71 3.90 -12.11
CA ILE A 812 0.41 5.08 -12.91
C ILE A 812 1.36 5.02 -14.11
N LEU A 813 0.80 4.71 -15.28
CA LEU A 813 1.55 4.73 -16.53
C LEU A 813 1.85 6.20 -16.85
N PRO A 814 3.13 6.60 -17.02
CA PRO A 814 3.43 7.98 -17.36
C PRO A 814 2.73 8.34 -18.67
N THR A 815 1.88 9.36 -18.63
CA THR A 815 1.33 9.96 -19.85
C THR A 815 2.47 10.58 -20.66
N GLU A 816 2.33 10.50 -21.98
CA GLU A 816 3.22 10.95 -23.05
C GLU A 816 4.47 11.75 -22.65
N ILE A 817 5.62 11.35 -23.19
CA ILE A 817 6.81 12.21 -23.23
C ILE A 817 6.39 13.51 -23.92
N ASN A 818 6.29 14.60 -23.15
CA ASN A 818 5.96 15.90 -23.68
C ASN A 818 7.17 16.43 -24.45
N PHE A 819 7.29 15.99 -25.71
CA PHE A 819 8.34 16.43 -26.62
C PHE A 819 8.36 17.96 -26.76
N LYS A 820 7.23 18.64 -26.55
CA LYS A 820 7.16 20.11 -26.53
C LYS A 820 7.94 20.71 -25.35
N TYR A 821 7.88 20.10 -24.15
CA TYR A 821 8.71 20.47 -22.99
C TYR A 821 10.17 20.06 -23.19
N VAL A 822 10.43 18.86 -23.71
CA VAL A 822 11.80 18.40 -24.04
C VAL A 822 12.47 19.32 -25.04
N PHE A 823 11.77 19.75 -26.10
CA PHE A 823 12.29 20.68 -27.09
C PHE A 823 12.28 22.15 -26.62
N ALA A 824 11.34 22.56 -25.76
CA ALA A 824 11.36 23.89 -25.15
C ALA A 824 12.54 24.07 -24.17
N ASN A 825 12.96 22.97 -23.52
CA ASN A 825 14.09 22.95 -22.59
C ASN A 825 15.37 22.34 -23.19
N ALA A 826 15.35 21.91 -24.45
CA ALA A 826 16.54 21.53 -25.22
C ALA A 826 17.34 22.80 -25.55
N SER A 827 18.05 23.34 -24.56
CA SER A 827 18.91 24.49 -24.80
C SER A 827 20.17 24.02 -25.53
N LEU A 828 20.47 24.67 -26.65
CA LEU A 828 21.74 24.50 -27.38
C LEU A 828 22.97 24.73 -26.47
N ALA A 829 22.80 25.53 -25.41
CA ALA A 829 23.84 25.82 -24.44
C ALA A 829 24.14 24.65 -23.49
N LYS A 830 23.18 23.75 -23.22
CA LYS A 830 23.37 22.62 -22.31
C LYS A 830 24.04 21.41 -22.96
N ASN A 831 23.88 21.22 -24.28
CA ASN A 831 24.36 20.03 -25.00
C ASN A 831 25.34 20.37 -26.13
N LEU A 832 26.26 21.31 -25.89
CA LEU A 832 27.21 21.84 -26.88
C LEU A 832 28.03 20.74 -27.58
N VAL A 833 28.38 19.68 -26.85
CA VAL A 833 29.23 18.59 -27.36
C VAL A 833 28.55 17.80 -28.49
N ILE A 834 27.27 17.48 -28.34
CA ILE A 834 26.52 16.72 -29.35
C ILE A 834 26.33 17.58 -30.62
N TYR A 835 25.95 18.84 -30.46
CA TYR A 835 25.77 19.72 -31.61
C TYR A 835 27.09 20.04 -32.32
N SER A 836 28.18 20.26 -31.57
CA SER A 836 29.49 20.50 -32.17
C SER A 836 30.02 19.28 -32.92
N THR A 837 29.86 18.07 -32.38
CA THR A 837 30.29 16.84 -33.08
C THR A 837 29.51 16.61 -34.38
N VAL A 838 28.19 16.80 -34.38
CA VAL A 838 27.36 16.68 -35.59
C VAL A 838 27.72 17.75 -36.63
N ILE A 839 27.94 19.00 -36.21
CA ILE A 839 28.36 20.08 -37.11
C ILE A 839 29.74 19.78 -37.72
N VAL A 840 30.70 19.32 -36.91
CA VAL A 840 32.04 18.97 -37.38
C VAL A 840 31.98 17.81 -38.38
N LEU A 841 31.24 16.75 -38.07
CA LEU A 841 31.03 15.62 -38.98
C LEU A 841 30.39 16.06 -40.31
N THR A 842 29.41 16.96 -40.24
CA THR A 842 28.73 17.48 -41.43
C THR A 842 29.67 18.35 -42.27
N CYS A 843 30.49 19.20 -41.65
CA CYS A 843 31.50 20.00 -42.35
C CYS A 843 32.56 19.12 -43.01
N VAL A 844 33.05 18.10 -42.30
CA VAL A 844 34.02 17.12 -42.84
C VAL A 844 33.41 16.37 -44.04
N TYR A 845 32.14 15.97 -43.95
CA TYR A 845 31.42 15.37 -45.07
C TYR A 845 31.39 16.29 -46.30
N PHE A 846 31.03 17.57 -46.14
CA PHE A 846 31.02 18.52 -47.26
C PHE A 846 32.42 18.77 -47.85
N LEU A 847 33.47 18.79 -47.02
CA LEU A 847 34.85 18.88 -47.52
C LEU A 847 35.22 17.67 -48.39
N PHE A 848 34.83 16.45 -47.98
CA PHE A 848 35.02 15.26 -48.81
C PHE A 848 34.21 15.29 -50.10
N VAL A 849 32.98 15.80 -50.07
CA VAL A 849 32.15 15.96 -51.29
C VAL A 849 32.79 16.96 -52.26
N ILE A 850 33.30 18.10 -51.77
CA ILE A 850 33.99 19.09 -52.61
C ILE A 850 35.28 18.51 -53.17
N TRP A 851 36.07 17.82 -52.34
CA TRP A 851 37.30 17.17 -52.80
C TRP A 851 37.01 16.07 -53.83
N GLY A 852 35.98 15.24 -53.61
CA GLY A 852 35.53 14.23 -54.56
C GLY A 852 35.13 14.84 -55.91
N ARG A 853 34.32 15.91 -55.90
CA ARG A 853 33.95 16.67 -57.11
C ARG A 853 35.17 17.23 -57.84
N TYR A 854 36.17 17.71 -57.11
CA TYR A 854 37.42 18.19 -57.72
C TYR A 854 38.21 17.04 -58.35
N GLN A 855 38.35 15.90 -57.67
CA GLN A 855 39.04 14.73 -58.23
C GLN A 855 38.32 14.18 -59.47
N ASP A 856 36.99 14.15 -59.49
CA ASP A 856 36.20 13.72 -60.66
C ASP A 856 36.48 14.59 -61.90
N THR A 857 36.64 15.92 -61.71
CA THR A 857 37.01 16.82 -62.83
C THR A 857 38.43 16.58 -63.34
N LEU A 858 39.38 16.23 -62.46
CA LEU A 858 40.74 15.87 -62.87
C LEU A 858 40.78 14.53 -63.60
N ASP A 859 39.91 13.58 -63.24
CA ASP A 859 39.88 12.26 -63.87
C ASP A 859 39.25 12.31 -65.28
N SER A 860 38.25 13.17 -65.48
CA SER A 860 37.66 13.42 -66.80
C SER A 860 38.69 13.89 -67.84
N ASN A 861 39.74 14.61 -67.41
CA ASN A 861 40.84 15.05 -68.29
C ASN A 861 41.81 13.92 -68.70
N LYS A 862 41.73 12.74 -68.06
CA LYS A 862 42.55 11.58 -68.40
C LYS A 862 41.88 10.66 -69.43
N ILE A 863 40.63 10.92 -69.81
CA ILE A 863 39.85 10.09 -70.73
C ILE A 863 40.06 10.55 -72.18
N GLY A 864 40.41 9.62 -73.07
CA GLY A 864 40.55 9.89 -74.51
C GLY A 864 41.58 8.99 -75.19
N VAL A 865 41.51 8.94 -76.53
CA VAL A 865 42.47 8.22 -77.37
C VAL A 865 43.44 9.24 -77.98
N CYS A 866 44.75 9.01 -77.86
CA CYS A 866 45.77 9.93 -78.34
C CYS A 866 46.18 9.60 -79.79
N LEU A 867 46.13 10.58 -80.67
CA LEU A 867 46.67 10.46 -82.02
C LEU A 867 48.18 10.68 -81.99
N LEU A 868 48.96 9.74 -82.51
CA LEU A 868 50.41 9.92 -82.61
C LEU A 868 50.76 11.04 -83.60
N LYS A 869 51.73 11.89 -83.22
CA LYS A 869 52.11 13.10 -83.99
C LYS A 869 52.60 12.80 -85.41
N ASP A 870 53.11 11.59 -85.63
CA ASP A 870 53.67 11.12 -86.88
C ASP A 870 52.70 10.27 -87.72
N ASN A 871 51.41 10.26 -87.36
CA ASN A 871 50.34 9.73 -88.21
C ASN A 871 50.08 10.65 -89.41
N GLN A 872 49.87 10.07 -90.59
CA GLN A 872 49.53 10.82 -91.80
C GLN A 872 48.07 10.58 -92.20
N PRO A 873 47.32 11.60 -92.67
CA PRO A 873 45.92 11.43 -93.09
C PRO A 873 45.71 10.48 -94.28
N LEU A 874 46.76 10.21 -95.04
CA LEU A 874 46.74 9.35 -96.24
C LEU A 874 47.13 7.89 -95.93
N ASP A 875 47.47 7.59 -94.68
CA ASP A 875 47.77 6.22 -94.24
C ASP A 875 46.51 5.35 -94.31
N SER A 876 46.70 4.08 -94.69
CA SER A 876 45.59 3.18 -95.07
C SER A 876 45.12 2.29 -93.91
N TYR A 877 45.96 2.05 -92.91
CA TYR A 877 45.64 1.22 -91.75
C TYR A 877 45.79 2.02 -90.45
N PHE A 878 44.87 1.81 -89.52
CA PHE A 878 44.88 2.43 -88.20
C PHE A 878 44.79 1.35 -87.12
N TYR A 879 45.75 1.34 -86.20
CA TYR A 879 45.82 0.44 -85.07
C TYR A 879 45.57 1.22 -83.79
N GLU A 880 44.64 0.74 -82.96
CA GLU A 880 44.52 1.21 -81.58
C GLU A 880 45.43 0.36 -80.69
N VAL A 881 46.44 1.01 -80.11
CA VAL A 881 47.39 0.41 -79.19
C VAL A 881 47.04 0.89 -77.78
N THR A 882 46.51 0.00 -76.95
CA THR A 882 46.21 0.30 -75.55
C THR A 882 47.25 -0.33 -74.64
N VAL A 883 47.83 0.49 -73.77
CA VAL A 883 48.82 0.07 -72.79
C VAL A 883 48.20 0.10 -71.40
N PHE A 884 48.28 -1.02 -70.70
CA PHE A 884 47.81 -1.17 -69.32
C PHE A 884 49.01 -1.15 -68.38
N SER A 885 49.12 -0.09 -67.57
CA SER A 885 50.13 -0.01 -66.53
C SER A 885 49.64 -0.71 -65.26
N GLY A 886 50.47 -1.60 -64.69
CA GLY A 886 50.11 -2.37 -63.50
C GLY A 886 49.77 -1.49 -62.28
N SER A 887 49.01 -2.04 -61.34
CA SER A 887 48.60 -1.35 -60.11
C SER A 887 49.60 -1.47 -58.94
N ARG A 888 50.71 -2.20 -59.12
CA ARG A 888 51.78 -2.33 -58.11
C ARG A 888 52.61 -1.04 -57.98
N THR A 889 53.24 -0.84 -56.83
CA THR A 889 54.18 0.25 -56.61
C THR A 889 55.32 0.18 -57.65
N ASN A 890 55.74 1.33 -58.17
CA ASN A 890 56.75 1.49 -59.24
C ASN A 890 56.39 0.90 -60.63
N ALA A 891 55.12 0.61 -60.89
CA ALA A 891 54.66 0.19 -62.23
C ALA A 891 54.43 1.36 -63.21
N GLU A 892 54.74 2.59 -62.79
CA GLU A 892 54.71 3.79 -63.64
C GLU A 892 56.07 4.08 -64.27
N THR A 893 56.08 4.83 -65.36
CA THR A 893 57.34 5.24 -66.01
C THR A 893 57.26 6.66 -66.56
N ASP A 894 58.35 7.41 -66.41
CA ASP A 894 58.59 8.70 -67.06
C ASP A 894 59.44 8.54 -68.34
N SER A 895 59.84 7.31 -68.68
CA SER A 895 60.65 7.04 -69.87
C SER A 895 59.82 7.15 -71.15
N ARG A 896 60.46 7.54 -72.25
CA ARG A 896 59.83 7.56 -73.57
C ARG A 896 59.67 6.12 -74.09
N VAL A 897 58.43 5.65 -74.13
CA VAL A 897 58.09 4.33 -74.65
C VAL A 897 57.92 4.41 -76.16
N THR A 898 58.60 3.52 -76.88
CA THR A 898 58.48 3.39 -78.33
C THR A 898 57.98 2.00 -78.70
N ILE A 899 57.20 1.93 -79.78
CA ILE A 899 56.75 0.68 -80.36
C ILE A 899 57.19 0.59 -81.83
N ILE A 900 57.55 -0.62 -82.25
CA ILE A 900 57.77 -0.98 -83.64
C ILE A 900 56.73 -2.05 -83.94
N LEU A 901 55.86 -1.78 -84.91
CA LEU A 901 54.95 -2.77 -85.45
C LEU A 901 55.61 -3.43 -86.66
N SER A 902 55.75 -4.75 -86.59
CA SER A 902 56.29 -5.58 -87.65
C SER A 902 55.16 -6.25 -88.41
N GLY A 903 55.18 -6.16 -89.74
CA GLY A 903 54.26 -6.87 -90.63
C GLY A 903 55.00 -7.63 -91.72
N ASP A 904 54.28 -8.42 -92.51
CA ASP A 904 54.86 -9.31 -93.53
C ASP A 904 55.67 -8.57 -94.62
N CYS A 905 55.44 -7.26 -94.79
CA CYS A 905 56.09 -6.45 -95.82
C CYS A 905 57.22 -5.54 -95.32
N ASP A 906 57.14 -5.03 -94.07
CA ASP A 906 58.12 -4.10 -93.48
C ASP A 906 57.82 -3.86 -91.99
N ASP A 907 58.78 -3.24 -91.30
CA ASP A 907 58.62 -2.74 -89.93
C ASP A 907 58.31 -1.23 -89.94
N THR A 908 57.48 -0.77 -89.00
CA THR A 908 57.36 0.67 -88.76
C THR A 908 58.66 1.22 -88.16
N LYS A 909 59.02 2.47 -88.47
CA LYS A 909 60.03 3.18 -87.66
C LYS A 909 59.58 3.26 -86.19
N PRO A 910 60.49 3.40 -85.22
CA PRO A 910 60.12 3.53 -83.81
C PRO A 910 59.09 4.65 -83.59
N ARG A 911 57.85 4.27 -83.26
CA ARG A 911 56.74 5.19 -83.00
C ARG A 911 56.73 5.52 -81.52
N ILE A 912 56.78 6.80 -81.18
CA ILE A 912 56.82 7.26 -79.78
C ILE A 912 55.40 7.34 -79.26
N LEU A 913 55.08 6.55 -78.23
CA LEU A 913 53.78 6.58 -77.59
C LEU A 913 53.73 7.71 -76.56
N GLU A 914 53.41 8.92 -77.02
CA GLU A 914 53.39 10.14 -76.21
C GLU A 914 52.14 10.97 -76.51
N ASP A 915 51.49 11.46 -75.45
CA ASP A 915 50.39 12.43 -75.55
C ASP A 915 50.89 13.82 -75.15
N PRO A 916 50.72 14.84 -76.01
CA PRO A 916 51.18 16.20 -75.70
C PRO A 916 50.38 16.88 -74.57
N LYS A 917 49.19 16.37 -74.19
CA LYS A 917 48.31 17.00 -73.20
C LYS A 917 48.33 16.30 -71.84
N ARG A 918 48.61 14.99 -71.77
CA ARG A 918 48.61 14.21 -70.53
C ARG A 918 49.87 13.35 -70.37
N LYS A 919 50.31 13.19 -69.12
CA LYS A 919 51.38 12.26 -68.78
C LYS A 919 50.86 10.82 -68.81
N CYS A 920 51.28 10.05 -69.83
CA CYS A 920 50.93 8.64 -69.99
C CYS A 920 51.75 7.73 -69.04
N PHE A 921 51.38 6.46 -68.99
CA PHE A 921 52.02 5.34 -68.28
C PHE A 921 52.10 5.52 -66.76
N ARG A 922 51.02 6.04 -66.17
CA ARG A 922 50.87 6.17 -64.72
C ARG A 922 50.38 4.87 -64.10
N ARG A 923 50.67 4.67 -62.82
CA ARG A 923 50.30 3.47 -62.06
C ARG A 923 48.80 3.21 -62.16
N GLY A 924 48.42 1.98 -62.53
CA GLY A 924 47.01 1.59 -62.72
C GLY A 924 46.30 2.29 -63.88
N GLY A 925 47.03 3.02 -64.73
CA GLY A 925 46.48 3.75 -65.88
C GLY A 925 46.27 2.88 -67.11
N VAL A 926 45.35 3.33 -67.97
CA VAL A 926 45.06 2.75 -69.28
C VAL A 926 45.20 3.88 -70.32
N ASP A 927 46.22 3.79 -71.16
CA ASP A 927 46.49 4.79 -72.18
C ASP A 927 46.32 4.18 -73.58
N SER A 928 45.42 4.74 -74.37
CA SER A 928 45.11 4.27 -75.72
C SER A 928 45.65 5.26 -76.77
N PHE A 929 46.35 4.73 -77.77
CA PHE A 929 46.97 5.50 -78.85
C PHE A 929 46.51 4.97 -80.22
N ILE A 930 46.25 5.87 -81.17
CA ILE A 930 46.01 5.50 -82.56
C ILE A 930 47.31 5.66 -83.34
N LEU A 931 47.73 4.60 -84.00
CA LEU A 931 48.91 4.54 -84.84
C LEU A 931 48.48 4.22 -86.28
N SER A 932 48.85 5.08 -87.23
CA SER A 932 48.56 4.86 -88.65
C SER A 932 49.78 4.35 -89.42
N THR A 933 49.55 3.47 -90.39
CA THR A 933 50.59 2.97 -91.30
C THR A 933 50.12 3.02 -92.76
N TYR A 934 51.05 3.35 -93.65
CA TYR A 934 50.80 3.37 -95.09
C TYR A 934 50.93 1.96 -95.68
N GLN A 935 50.17 1.66 -96.73
CA GLN A 935 50.33 0.45 -97.50
C GLN A 935 51.43 0.65 -98.56
N LYS A 936 52.49 -0.15 -98.50
CA LYS A 936 53.50 -0.23 -99.54
C LYS A 936 52.97 -1.20 -100.60
N ASN A 937 52.52 -0.69 -101.75
CA ASN A 937 52.16 -1.52 -102.91
C ASN A 937 53.40 -2.16 -103.54
#